data_AF-A0A378JVE3-F1
#
_entry.id   AF-A0A378JVE3-F1
#
_cell.length_a   1.000
_cell.length_b   1.000
_cell.length_c   1.000
_cell.angle_alpha   90.00
_cell.angle_beta   90.00
_cell.angle_gamma   90.00
#
_symmetry.space_group_name_H-M   'P 1'
#
loop_
_entity.id
_entity.type
_entity.pdbx_description
1 polymer ?
#
loop_
_entity_poly.entity_id
_entity_poly.type
_entity_poly.pdbx_seq_one_letter_code
_entity_poly.pdbx_strand_id
1 'polypeptide(L)'
;MPKLNDKKFNQKLNELRTVISDINRERYTVGTHNVERLSILTNKFTQLSQYFDQYQLTQEQTRQLRDVKTSYPKEERSPLNQKIRNLMKLKEEAEQKVKVEAEAREIKEHAAREKVQSIFPALRQAAEQVLKANTTTIDQSLESYRLLSADLRRALDLLPVRERATQHRELSSIAEQVNRHIEQIDEQDRQVRNQIALAVTKARETVSKMTIQDMVVSLIGGSSKEELSGLLDNTRMKAITGAGSNAGTLVVADLPKTSQNELIRVLMNQLANTKSSKAGVLGQIVKAMEKDVNALMNGEKTHLSILYGNGKGNVGSVHIDIRDFIRSPQSTLDGIFFHLYKQGLSGEAGLVMSLTSPEEVGALLQLQSFDMNSVPAIEHLEDLTGLVMQNAKNPQSLSKLMNRTITERALSTALSQTLDASKGRPGFKAEEVISFIGTMAVMLEAGRLLVSTPTKQQRELGLEGLTGSMQGAIQYVHVPLSGTPAVTTSIAPMIEPSIQGSADLRIPPVLNEQKQPVEPKIDLSKEQTQFNQLMKDLLAIHAHLDKKFKNGDKKYKSAAELVQFAHRDLTYFGDQFFVEPSKERLVQLTNTINHYTYSLDPVLKMHRGNSFVRGLVATLKGILGVIAALTIVPALVVEATTRKGYAGTFFTTPDTASAKAFKPVQEGLLEQEKEIEAKIKGPQ
;
A
#
# COMPACT_ATOMS: atom_id res chain seq x y z
N MET A 1 -78.31 36.61 35.67
CA MET A 1 -77.45 35.41 35.69
C MET A 1 -78.14 34.32 36.49
N PRO A 2 -78.06 33.04 36.08
CA PRO A 2 -78.63 31.94 36.86
C PRO A 2 -77.93 31.83 38.23
N LYS A 3 -78.67 31.45 39.27
CA LYS A 3 -78.10 31.13 40.60
C LYS A 3 -77.49 29.73 40.57
N LEU A 4 -76.31 29.57 41.16
CA LEU A 4 -75.64 28.27 41.25
C LEU A 4 -76.07 27.55 42.54
N ASN A 5 -76.64 26.36 42.41
CA ASN A 5 -76.99 25.52 43.56
C ASN A 5 -75.73 25.09 44.33
N ASP A 6 -75.80 25.12 45.66
CA ASP A 6 -74.71 24.81 46.59
C ASP A 6 -74.03 23.46 46.33
N LYS A 7 -74.77 22.42 45.96
CA LYS A 7 -74.18 21.11 45.64
C LYS A 7 -73.20 21.21 44.46
N LYS A 8 -73.59 21.93 43.41
CA LYS A 8 -72.79 22.10 42.19
C LYS A 8 -71.65 23.10 42.41
N PHE A 9 -71.90 24.14 43.21
CA PHE A 9 -70.87 25.08 43.67
C PHE A 9 -69.75 24.35 44.42
N ASN A 10 -70.09 23.57 45.45
CA ASN A 10 -69.13 22.84 46.29
C ASN A 10 -68.32 21.82 45.46
N GLN A 11 -68.97 21.11 44.53
CA GLN A 11 -68.28 20.18 43.63
C GLN A 11 -67.22 20.91 42.78
N LYS A 12 -67.60 22.00 42.10
CA LYS A 12 -66.66 22.75 41.25
C LYS A 12 -65.60 23.50 42.06
N LEU A 13 -65.91 23.91 43.28
CA LEU A 13 -64.94 24.56 44.17
C LEU A 13 -63.88 23.55 44.63
N ASN A 14 -64.28 22.31 44.93
CA ASN A 14 -63.34 21.23 45.23
C ASN A 14 -62.47 20.87 44.02
N GLU A 15 -63.04 20.79 42.82
CA GLU A 15 -62.26 20.61 41.59
C GLU A 15 -61.23 21.73 41.40
N LEU A 16 -61.61 22.99 41.68
CA LEU A 16 -60.70 24.14 41.59
C LEU A 16 -59.57 24.05 42.63
N ARG A 17 -59.87 23.65 43.87
CA ARG A 17 -58.85 23.42 44.91
C ARG A 17 -57.84 22.36 44.50
N THR A 18 -58.30 21.23 43.94
CA THR A 18 -57.42 20.16 43.46
C THR A 18 -56.51 20.65 42.34
N VAL A 19 -57.06 21.39 41.35
CA VAL A 19 -56.25 21.94 40.25
C VAL A 19 -55.20 22.92 40.77
N ILE A 20 -55.56 23.81 41.70
CA ILE A 20 -54.59 24.74 42.30
C ILE A 20 -53.50 23.99 43.08
N SER A 21 -53.87 22.97 43.85
CA SER A 21 -52.89 22.14 44.57
C SER A 21 -51.93 21.43 43.62
N ASP A 22 -52.42 20.89 42.51
CA ASP A 22 -51.58 20.23 41.50
C ASP A 22 -50.67 21.23 40.78
N ILE A 23 -51.15 22.43 40.44
CA ILE A 23 -50.32 23.51 39.90
C ILE A 23 -49.21 23.87 40.91
N ASN A 24 -49.57 24.05 42.18
CA ASN A 24 -48.62 24.43 43.23
C ASN A 24 -47.57 23.34 43.51
N ARG A 25 -47.91 22.06 43.30
CA ARG A 25 -46.94 20.96 43.39
C ARG A 25 -45.96 20.98 42.20
N GLU A 26 -46.47 21.17 40.99
CA GLU A 26 -45.70 21.03 39.74
C GLU A 26 -44.91 22.30 39.37
N ARG A 27 -45.33 23.48 39.84
CA ARG A 27 -44.73 24.78 39.47
C ARG A 27 -43.29 24.99 39.95
N TYR A 28 -42.83 24.25 40.95
CA TYR A 28 -41.46 24.41 41.46
C TYR A 28 -40.41 23.72 40.57
N THR A 29 -40.83 22.81 39.69
CA THR A 29 -39.96 22.04 38.78
C THR A 29 -40.44 22.14 37.34
N VAL A 30 -40.77 23.34 36.85
CA VAL A 30 -41.21 23.52 35.45
C VAL A 30 -40.09 23.14 34.49
N GLY A 31 -40.27 22.05 33.77
CA GLY A 31 -39.34 21.51 32.77
C GLY A 31 -40.07 20.82 31.62
N THR A 32 -39.32 20.31 30.65
CA THR A 32 -39.86 19.67 29.43
C THR A 32 -40.73 18.44 29.71
N HIS A 33 -40.52 17.75 30.83
CA HIS A 33 -41.24 16.53 31.22
C HIS A 33 -42.62 16.80 31.87
N ASN A 34 -42.89 18.01 32.36
CA ASN A 34 -44.17 18.35 33.01
C ASN A 34 -44.88 19.59 32.43
N VAL A 35 -44.30 20.24 31.41
CA VAL A 35 -44.85 21.44 30.77
C VAL A 35 -46.25 21.23 30.17
N GLU A 36 -46.52 20.07 29.55
CA GLU A 36 -47.84 19.74 29.00
C GLU A 36 -48.90 19.60 30.10
N ARG A 37 -48.53 18.90 31.19
CA ARG A 37 -49.39 18.73 32.36
C ARG A 37 -49.72 20.10 32.98
N LEU A 38 -48.72 20.95 33.14
CA LEU A 38 -48.88 22.32 33.64
C LEU A 38 -49.78 23.16 32.71
N SER A 39 -49.61 23.06 31.39
CA SER A 39 -50.49 23.71 30.41
C SER A 39 -51.95 23.28 30.59
N ILE A 40 -52.21 21.97 30.67
CA ILE A 40 -53.55 21.41 30.91
C ILE A 40 -54.15 21.93 32.23
N LEU A 41 -53.36 21.92 33.31
CA LEU A 41 -53.81 22.38 34.63
C LEU A 41 -54.13 23.88 34.64
N THR A 42 -53.30 24.73 34.02
CA THR A 42 -53.56 26.18 33.91
C THR A 42 -54.78 26.50 33.04
N ASN A 43 -55.00 25.74 31.97
CA ASN A 43 -56.21 25.85 31.15
C ASN A 43 -57.46 25.43 31.95
N LYS A 44 -57.39 24.33 32.69
CA LYS A 44 -58.48 23.85 33.56
C LYS A 44 -58.80 24.84 34.68
N PHE A 45 -57.78 25.47 35.27
CA PHE A 45 -57.97 26.56 36.23
C PHE A 45 -58.73 27.74 35.61
N THR A 46 -58.38 28.12 34.38
CA THR A 46 -59.04 29.22 33.64
C THR A 46 -60.50 28.89 33.33
N GLN A 47 -60.77 27.69 32.83
CA GLN A 47 -62.13 27.19 32.56
C GLN A 47 -62.99 27.14 33.82
N LEU A 48 -62.46 26.60 34.92
CA LEU A 48 -63.18 26.55 36.20
C LEU A 48 -63.41 27.95 36.77
N SER A 49 -62.46 28.88 36.59
CA SER A 49 -62.65 30.27 37.01
C SER A 49 -63.75 30.97 36.21
N GLN A 50 -63.74 30.83 34.89
CA GLN A 50 -64.78 31.38 34.00
C GLN A 50 -66.15 30.74 34.25
N TYR A 51 -66.19 29.46 34.60
CA TYR A 51 -67.43 28.77 34.97
C TYR A 51 -68.15 29.49 36.12
N PHE A 52 -67.43 29.91 37.16
CA PHE A 52 -68.04 30.65 38.26
C PHE A 52 -68.51 32.05 37.86
N ASP A 53 -67.82 32.70 36.92
CA ASP A 53 -68.14 34.05 36.46
C ASP A 53 -69.46 34.12 35.66
N GLN A 54 -70.01 32.97 35.24
CA GLN A 54 -71.29 32.85 34.53
C GLN A 54 -72.53 32.86 35.45
N TYR A 55 -72.34 32.71 36.77
CA TYR A 55 -73.43 32.57 37.74
C TYR A 55 -73.46 33.72 38.74
N GLN A 56 -74.64 34.01 39.27
CA GLN A 56 -74.78 34.92 40.40
C GLN A 56 -74.56 34.14 41.70
N LEU A 57 -73.43 34.39 42.36
CA LEU A 57 -73.03 33.72 43.61
C LEU A 57 -73.58 34.46 44.84
N THR A 58 -73.85 33.72 45.91
CA THR A 58 -74.17 34.33 47.22
C THR A 58 -72.93 34.99 47.82
N GLN A 59 -73.11 35.82 48.85
CA GLN A 59 -71.98 36.46 49.55
C GLN A 59 -71.02 35.42 50.15
N GLU A 60 -71.57 34.32 50.68
CA GLU A 60 -70.79 33.22 51.24
C GLU A 60 -70.03 32.44 50.17
N GLN A 61 -70.69 32.09 49.05
CA GLN A 61 -70.04 31.44 47.91
C GLN A 61 -68.93 32.34 47.31
N THR A 62 -69.15 33.65 47.25
CA THR A 62 -68.16 34.62 46.77
C THR A 62 -66.93 34.66 47.69
N ARG A 63 -67.14 34.61 49.01
CA ARG A 63 -66.06 34.55 50.00
C ARG A 63 -65.26 33.26 49.85
N GLN A 64 -65.91 32.10 49.80
CA GLN A 64 -65.25 30.81 49.65
C GLN A 64 -64.47 30.69 48.33
N LEU A 65 -65.01 31.20 47.22
CA LEU A 65 -64.30 31.23 45.94
C LEU A 65 -63.09 32.17 45.97
N ARG A 66 -63.20 33.32 46.66
CA ARG A 66 -62.08 34.26 46.84
C ARG A 66 -60.96 33.60 47.66
N ASP A 67 -61.29 32.94 48.76
CA ASP A 67 -60.33 32.26 49.64
C ASP A 67 -59.61 31.09 48.93
N VAL A 68 -60.27 30.43 47.98
CA VAL A 68 -59.60 29.43 47.13
C VAL A 68 -58.69 30.10 46.10
N LYS A 69 -59.13 31.19 45.47
CA LYS A 69 -58.34 31.90 44.45
C LYS A 69 -57.09 32.59 45.02
N THR A 70 -57.04 32.94 46.32
CA THR A 70 -55.83 33.50 46.95
C THR A 70 -54.68 32.51 47.05
N SER A 71 -54.96 31.20 47.05
CA SER A 71 -53.93 30.14 47.03
C SER A 71 -53.20 29.97 45.67
N TYR A 72 -53.66 30.70 44.65
CA TYR A 72 -52.96 30.84 43.36
C TYR A 72 -53.11 32.29 42.84
N PRO A 73 -52.32 33.24 43.37
CA PRO A 73 -52.46 34.68 43.14
C PRO A 73 -52.21 35.07 41.68
N LYS A 74 -52.79 36.18 41.22
CA LYS A 74 -52.71 36.60 39.79
C LYS A 74 -51.28 36.89 39.36
N GLU A 75 -50.47 37.37 40.30
CA GLU A 75 -49.08 37.75 40.16
C GLU A 75 -48.19 36.56 39.78
N GLU A 76 -48.55 35.35 40.24
CA GLU A 76 -47.81 34.11 39.94
C GLU A 76 -48.29 33.43 38.64
N ARG A 77 -49.48 33.79 38.13
CA ARG A 77 -50.07 33.18 36.92
C ARG A 77 -49.36 33.59 35.65
N SER A 78 -49.08 34.88 35.50
CA SER A 78 -48.47 35.42 34.27
C SER A 78 -47.06 34.86 34.03
N PRO A 79 -46.14 34.87 35.02
CA PRO A 79 -44.81 34.30 34.85
C PRO A 79 -44.83 32.79 34.58
N LEU A 80 -45.71 32.03 35.25
CA LEU A 80 -45.85 30.59 35.01
C LEU A 80 -46.37 30.29 33.60
N ASN A 81 -47.41 31.00 33.14
CA ASN A 81 -47.96 30.84 31.80
C ASN A 81 -46.97 31.25 30.70
N GLN A 82 -46.11 32.24 30.96
CA GLN A 82 -45.03 32.61 30.05
C GLN A 82 -43.96 31.52 29.99
N LYS A 83 -43.56 30.96 31.13
CA LYS A 83 -42.60 29.85 31.20
C LYS A 83 -43.12 28.59 30.50
N ILE A 84 -44.41 28.25 30.68
CA ILE A 84 -45.07 27.14 29.99
C ILE A 84 -45.05 27.36 28.47
N ARG A 85 -45.44 28.55 27.99
CA ARG A 85 -45.44 28.87 26.55
C ARG A 85 -44.05 28.76 25.93
N ASN A 86 -43.03 29.30 26.58
CA ASN A 86 -41.65 29.23 26.08
C ASN A 86 -41.15 27.78 26.00
N LEU A 87 -41.42 26.96 27.02
CA LEU A 87 -40.99 25.56 27.05
C LEU A 87 -41.77 24.67 26.08
N MET A 88 -43.06 24.92 25.86
CA MET A 88 -43.85 24.25 24.83
C MET A 88 -43.28 24.53 23.44
N LYS A 89 -42.97 25.80 23.14
CA LYS A 89 -42.36 26.20 21.87
C LYS A 89 -41.02 25.51 21.65
N LEU A 90 -40.15 25.48 22.67
CA LEU A 90 -38.86 24.78 22.59
C LEU A 90 -39.01 23.27 22.37
N LYS A 91 -40.04 22.65 22.98
CA LYS A 91 -40.36 21.24 22.77
C LYS A 91 -40.81 20.98 21.33
N GLU A 92 -41.72 21.78 20.80
CA GLU A 92 -42.19 21.68 19.41
C GLU A 92 -41.05 21.90 18.40
N GLU A 93 -40.18 22.89 18.63
CA GLU A 93 -38.99 23.12 17.80
C GLU A 93 -38.03 21.92 17.83
N ALA A 94 -37.82 21.28 19.00
CA ALA A 94 -37.00 20.09 19.13
C ALA A 94 -37.62 18.87 18.42
N GLU A 95 -38.93 18.66 18.55
CA GLU A 95 -39.66 17.57 17.87
C GLU A 95 -39.62 17.73 16.36
N GLN A 96 -39.83 18.95 15.85
CA GLN A 96 -39.74 19.23 14.43
C GLN A 96 -38.32 19.00 13.90
N LYS A 97 -37.29 19.38 14.67
CA LYS A 97 -35.89 19.09 14.31
C LYS A 97 -35.62 17.59 14.23
N VAL A 98 -36.08 16.81 15.22
CA VAL A 98 -35.96 15.34 15.21
C VAL A 98 -36.68 14.73 14.01
N LYS A 99 -37.85 15.24 13.63
CA LYS A 99 -38.59 14.78 12.46
C LYS A 99 -37.83 15.03 11.15
N VAL A 100 -37.32 16.24 10.95
CA VAL A 100 -36.52 16.59 9.77
C VAL A 100 -35.23 15.76 9.70
N GLU A 101 -34.57 15.55 10.83
CA GLU A 101 -33.38 14.68 10.90
C GLU A 101 -33.70 13.21 10.58
N ALA A 102 -34.87 12.71 11.00
CA ALA A 102 -35.33 11.37 10.69
C ALA A 102 -35.65 11.20 9.20
N GLU A 103 -36.36 12.13 8.58
CA GLU A 103 -36.66 12.13 7.13
C GLU A 103 -35.37 12.22 6.29
N ALA A 104 -34.44 13.12 6.66
CA ALA A 104 -33.15 13.24 6.00
C ALA A 104 -32.31 11.96 6.12
N ARG A 105 -32.41 11.27 7.26
CA ARG A 105 -31.75 9.98 7.47
C ARG A 105 -32.36 8.89 6.59
N GLU A 106 -33.68 8.83 6.48
CA GLU A 106 -34.38 7.85 5.65
C GLU A 106 -34.01 7.98 4.17
N ILE A 107 -33.91 9.21 3.65
CA ILE A 107 -33.46 9.50 2.28
C ILE A 107 -32.03 8.98 2.06
N LYS A 108 -31.12 9.23 3.01
CA LYS A 108 -29.73 8.75 2.95
C LYS A 108 -29.65 7.22 3.01
N GLU A 109 -30.46 6.60 3.86
CA GLU A 109 -30.54 5.14 3.97
C GLU A 109 -31.09 4.50 2.68
N HIS A 110 -32.09 5.11 2.02
CA HIS A 110 -32.61 4.63 0.73
C HIS A 110 -31.54 4.70 -0.37
N ALA A 111 -30.88 5.85 -0.53
CA ALA A 111 -29.80 6.02 -1.52
C ALA A 111 -28.63 5.05 -1.26
N ALA A 112 -28.32 4.77 0.01
CA ALA A 112 -27.32 3.79 0.38
C ALA A 112 -27.71 2.36 -0.04
N ARG A 113 -28.98 1.95 0.12
CA ARG A 113 -29.47 0.63 -0.32
C ARG A 113 -29.35 0.44 -1.82
N GLU A 114 -29.74 1.43 -2.62
CA GLU A 114 -29.59 1.38 -4.10
C GLU A 114 -28.13 1.23 -4.53
N LYS A 115 -27.23 1.98 -3.87
CA LYS A 115 -25.80 1.91 -4.14
C LYS A 115 -25.21 0.55 -3.75
N VAL A 116 -25.62 -0.02 -2.63
CA VAL A 116 -25.20 -1.37 -2.20
C VAL A 116 -25.66 -2.42 -3.21
N GLN A 117 -26.91 -2.35 -3.68
CA GLN A 117 -27.48 -3.29 -4.64
C GLN A 117 -26.76 -3.25 -6.01
N SER A 118 -26.31 -2.08 -6.45
CA SER A 118 -25.58 -1.92 -7.72
C SER A 118 -24.10 -2.31 -7.63
N ILE A 119 -23.42 -2.07 -6.50
CA ILE A 119 -21.98 -2.33 -6.38
C ILE A 119 -21.67 -3.81 -6.13
N PHE A 120 -22.50 -4.54 -5.38
CA PHE A 120 -22.21 -5.95 -5.03
C PHE A 120 -21.95 -6.86 -6.24
N PRO A 121 -22.74 -6.83 -7.32
CA PRO A 121 -22.48 -7.63 -8.52
C PRO A 121 -21.12 -7.31 -9.16
N ALA A 122 -20.79 -6.02 -9.31
CA ALA A 122 -19.51 -5.59 -9.86
C ALA A 122 -18.34 -6.01 -8.97
N LEU A 123 -18.50 -5.93 -7.65
CA LEU A 123 -17.49 -6.37 -6.69
C LEU A 123 -17.24 -7.88 -6.78
N ARG A 124 -18.31 -8.70 -6.91
CA ARG A 124 -18.18 -10.16 -7.07
C ARG A 124 -17.43 -10.49 -8.37
N GLN A 125 -17.75 -9.82 -9.46
CA GLN A 125 -17.04 -9.99 -10.74
C GLN A 125 -15.56 -9.61 -10.63
N ALA A 126 -15.24 -8.48 -10.00
CA ALA A 126 -13.86 -8.07 -9.77
C ALA A 126 -13.10 -9.06 -8.87
N ALA A 127 -13.74 -9.58 -7.83
CA ALA A 127 -13.16 -10.61 -6.98
C ALA A 127 -12.89 -11.92 -7.73
N GLU A 128 -13.80 -12.37 -8.59
CA GLU A 128 -13.56 -13.53 -9.46
C GLU A 128 -12.39 -13.33 -10.41
N GLN A 129 -12.20 -12.12 -10.95
CA GLN A 129 -11.04 -11.79 -11.77
C GLN A 129 -9.74 -11.90 -10.96
N VAL A 130 -9.75 -11.43 -9.71
CA VAL A 130 -8.61 -11.57 -8.80
C VAL A 130 -8.30 -13.04 -8.52
N LEU A 131 -9.31 -13.87 -8.24
CA LEU A 131 -9.13 -15.30 -7.98
C LEU A 131 -8.62 -16.10 -9.21
N LYS A 132 -8.85 -15.58 -10.42
CA LYS A 132 -8.32 -16.14 -11.68
C LYS A 132 -6.98 -15.53 -12.09
N ALA A 133 -6.56 -14.45 -11.44
CA ALA A 133 -5.31 -13.78 -11.75
C ALA A 133 -4.12 -14.60 -11.27
N ASN A 134 -3.01 -14.45 -11.99
CA ASN A 134 -1.73 -15.04 -11.64
C ASN A 134 -0.74 -13.94 -11.22
N THR A 135 0.51 -14.31 -10.94
CA THR A 135 1.56 -13.39 -10.49
C THR A 135 1.79 -12.19 -11.43
N THR A 136 1.39 -12.28 -12.70
CA THR A 136 1.56 -11.23 -13.72
C THR A 136 0.36 -10.30 -13.89
N THR A 137 -0.85 -10.73 -13.53
CA THR A 137 -2.10 -9.97 -13.73
C THR A 137 -2.77 -9.51 -12.44
N ILE A 138 -2.29 -10.00 -11.29
CA ILE A 138 -2.91 -9.78 -9.99
C ILE A 138 -3.08 -8.30 -9.65
N ASP A 139 -2.07 -7.47 -9.90
CA ASP A 139 -2.05 -6.06 -9.49
C ASP A 139 -3.20 -5.26 -10.14
N GLN A 140 -3.44 -5.47 -11.43
CA GLN A 140 -4.50 -4.79 -12.17
C GLN A 140 -5.90 -5.24 -11.72
N SER A 141 -6.12 -6.54 -11.54
CA SER A 141 -7.39 -7.07 -11.05
C SER A 141 -7.69 -6.60 -9.62
N LEU A 142 -6.64 -6.48 -8.80
CA LEU A 142 -6.74 -6.13 -7.40
C LEU A 142 -7.04 -4.65 -7.17
N GLU A 143 -6.55 -3.76 -8.03
CA GLU A 143 -6.89 -2.33 -7.99
C GLU A 143 -8.41 -2.12 -8.20
N SER A 144 -8.98 -2.78 -9.21
CA SER A 144 -10.42 -2.71 -9.50
C SER A 144 -11.26 -3.20 -8.32
N TYR A 145 -10.86 -4.33 -7.72
CA TYR A 145 -11.49 -4.86 -6.51
C TYR A 145 -11.41 -3.89 -5.33
N ARG A 146 -10.22 -3.30 -5.07
CA ARG A 146 -10.01 -2.35 -3.96
C ARG A 146 -10.93 -1.14 -4.06
N LEU A 147 -11.05 -0.53 -5.24
CA LEU A 147 -11.91 0.63 -5.47
C LEU A 147 -13.39 0.31 -5.18
N LEU A 148 -13.91 -0.78 -5.75
CA LEU A 148 -15.29 -1.21 -5.52
C LEU A 148 -15.55 -1.56 -4.05
N SER A 149 -14.58 -2.19 -3.38
CA SER A 149 -14.71 -2.55 -1.96
C SER A 149 -14.77 -1.31 -1.06
N ALA A 150 -13.99 -0.27 -1.37
CA ALA A 150 -13.97 0.98 -0.62
C ALA A 150 -15.28 1.74 -0.78
N ASP A 151 -15.80 1.82 -2.01
CA ASP A 151 -17.07 2.47 -2.29
C ASP A 151 -18.25 1.73 -1.65
N LEU A 152 -18.23 0.39 -1.63
CA LEU A 152 -19.23 -0.40 -0.93
C LEU A 152 -19.21 -0.14 0.58
N ARG A 153 -18.03 -0.09 1.21
CA ARG A 153 -17.91 0.19 2.66
C ARG A 153 -18.54 1.54 3.03
N ARG A 154 -18.27 2.59 2.25
CA ARG A 154 -18.89 3.91 2.48
C ARG A 154 -20.41 3.87 2.39
N ALA A 155 -20.97 3.08 1.45
CA ALA A 155 -22.41 2.91 1.34
C ALA A 155 -23.00 2.12 2.52
N LEU A 156 -22.30 1.07 2.99
CA LEU A 156 -22.74 0.27 4.14
C LEU A 156 -22.76 1.04 5.45
N ASP A 157 -21.84 2.00 5.66
CA ASP A 157 -21.78 2.82 6.87
C ASP A 157 -23.01 3.72 7.07
N LEU A 158 -23.76 3.97 6.00
CA LEU A 158 -25.02 4.72 6.04
C LEU A 158 -26.24 3.84 6.37
N LEU A 159 -26.12 2.51 6.30
CA LEU A 159 -27.24 1.59 6.55
C LEU A 159 -27.54 1.38 8.05
N PRO A 160 -28.77 0.98 8.41
CA PRO A 160 -29.13 0.55 9.76
C PRO A 160 -28.24 -0.58 10.28
N VAL A 161 -28.03 -0.63 11.61
CA VAL A 161 -27.08 -1.55 12.28
C VAL A 161 -27.28 -3.02 11.87
N ARG A 162 -28.54 -3.48 11.77
CA ARG A 162 -28.86 -4.87 11.42
C ARG A 162 -28.52 -5.20 9.96
N GLU A 163 -28.96 -4.37 9.02
CA GLU A 163 -28.68 -4.54 7.58
C GLU A 163 -27.18 -4.44 7.29
N ARG A 164 -26.52 -3.45 7.89
CA ARG A 164 -25.07 -3.23 7.82
C ARG A 164 -24.30 -4.48 8.26
N ALA A 165 -24.71 -5.13 9.34
CA ALA A 165 -24.05 -6.34 9.83
C ALA A 165 -24.13 -7.49 8.81
N THR A 166 -25.29 -7.72 8.19
CA THR A 166 -25.48 -8.76 7.18
C THR A 166 -24.65 -8.50 5.93
N GLN A 167 -24.73 -7.28 5.38
CA GLN A 167 -24.01 -6.92 4.16
C GLN A 167 -22.49 -6.89 4.36
N HIS A 168 -22.03 -6.45 5.54
CA HIS A 168 -20.62 -6.60 5.87
C HIS A 168 -20.20 -8.07 5.82
N ARG A 169 -20.95 -9.00 6.43
CA ARG A 169 -20.59 -10.44 6.42
C ARG A 169 -20.40 -11.01 5.01
N GLU A 170 -21.09 -10.49 4.01
CA GLU A 170 -20.91 -10.90 2.62
C GLU A 170 -19.64 -10.33 1.99
N LEU A 171 -19.47 -9.00 1.98
CA LEU A 171 -18.26 -8.31 1.49
C LEU A 171 -16.99 -8.95 2.07
N SER A 172 -17.11 -9.28 3.33
CA SER A 172 -16.12 -9.95 4.13
C SER A 172 -15.72 -11.35 3.68
N SER A 173 -16.69 -12.17 3.28
CA SER A 173 -16.43 -13.51 2.77
C SER A 173 -15.67 -13.44 1.45
N ILE A 174 -15.99 -12.43 0.63
CA ILE A 174 -15.30 -12.16 -0.64
C ILE A 174 -13.86 -11.72 -0.35
N ALA A 175 -13.67 -10.81 0.61
CA ALA A 175 -12.33 -10.34 1.00
C ALA A 175 -11.43 -11.46 1.51
N GLU A 176 -11.97 -12.40 2.29
CA GLU A 176 -11.21 -13.55 2.80
C GLU A 176 -10.69 -14.44 1.66
N GLN A 177 -11.51 -14.70 0.63
CA GLN A 177 -11.08 -15.48 -0.53
C GLN A 177 -10.00 -14.76 -1.33
N VAL A 178 -10.19 -13.46 -1.57
CA VAL A 178 -9.23 -12.62 -2.29
C VAL A 178 -7.89 -12.56 -1.54
N ASN A 179 -7.90 -12.33 -0.22
CA ASN A 179 -6.69 -12.24 0.58
C ASN A 179 -5.90 -13.55 0.61
N ARG A 180 -6.58 -14.70 0.76
CA ARG A 180 -5.91 -16.01 0.67
C ARG A 180 -5.23 -16.24 -0.67
N HIS A 181 -5.85 -15.79 -1.76
CA HIS A 181 -5.25 -15.91 -3.10
C HIS A 181 -4.05 -14.99 -3.27
N ILE A 182 -4.12 -13.76 -2.74
CA ILE A 182 -2.98 -12.82 -2.71
C ILE A 182 -1.81 -13.43 -1.92
N GLU A 183 -2.06 -14.02 -0.75
CA GLU A 183 -1.02 -14.67 0.05
C GLU A 183 -0.36 -15.84 -0.71
N GLN A 184 -1.15 -16.62 -1.45
CA GLN A 184 -0.61 -17.70 -2.30
C GLN A 184 0.30 -17.15 -3.39
N ILE A 185 -0.10 -16.05 -4.04
CA ILE A 185 0.72 -15.37 -5.06
C ILE A 185 1.98 -14.75 -4.45
N ASP A 186 1.88 -14.13 -3.29
CA ASP A 186 3.03 -13.54 -2.59
C ASP A 186 4.04 -14.62 -2.17
N GLU A 187 3.56 -15.78 -1.72
CA GLU A 187 4.42 -16.91 -1.40
C GLU A 187 5.07 -17.50 -2.65
N GLN A 188 4.34 -17.59 -3.77
CA GLN A 188 4.93 -17.94 -5.08
C GLN A 188 6.01 -16.94 -5.49
N ASP A 189 5.75 -15.63 -5.38
CA ASP A 189 6.71 -14.57 -5.69
C ASP A 189 7.97 -14.69 -4.79
N ARG A 190 7.82 -15.01 -3.51
CA ARG A 190 8.97 -15.26 -2.60
C ARG A 190 9.77 -16.48 -2.99
N GLN A 191 9.12 -17.59 -3.33
CA GLN A 191 9.79 -18.81 -3.77
C GLN A 191 10.59 -18.56 -5.05
N VAL A 192 10.00 -17.85 -6.01
CA VAL A 192 10.66 -17.49 -7.27
C VAL A 192 11.85 -16.56 -7.01
N ARG A 193 11.73 -15.56 -6.14
CA ARG A 193 12.88 -14.71 -5.75
C ARG A 193 14.03 -15.53 -5.16
N ASN A 194 13.73 -16.48 -4.29
CA ASN A 194 14.75 -17.35 -3.71
C ASN A 194 15.42 -18.24 -4.77
N GLN A 195 14.64 -18.78 -5.72
CA GLN A 195 15.17 -19.57 -6.83
C GLN A 195 16.05 -18.74 -7.77
N ILE A 196 15.64 -17.50 -8.08
CA ILE A 196 16.45 -16.54 -8.85
C ILE A 196 17.77 -16.25 -8.13
N ALA A 197 17.72 -15.90 -6.84
CA ALA A 197 18.92 -15.59 -6.08
C ALA A 197 19.91 -16.78 -6.05
N LEU A 198 19.38 -18.01 -5.90
CA LEU A 198 20.17 -19.24 -5.95
C LEU A 198 20.79 -19.46 -7.34
N ALA A 199 20.02 -19.25 -8.41
CA ALA A 199 20.50 -19.39 -9.78
C ALA A 199 21.59 -18.37 -10.10
N VAL A 200 21.43 -17.11 -9.70
CA VAL A 200 22.44 -16.06 -9.88
C VAL A 200 23.71 -16.37 -9.08
N THR A 201 23.57 -16.83 -7.84
CA THR A 201 24.71 -17.24 -7.01
C THR A 201 25.49 -18.39 -7.67
N LYS A 202 24.77 -19.42 -8.13
CA LYS A 202 25.36 -20.56 -8.83
C LYS A 202 26.01 -20.16 -10.15
N ALA A 203 25.37 -19.30 -10.93
CA ALA A 203 25.94 -18.77 -12.17
C ALA A 203 27.26 -18.03 -11.91
N ARG A 204 27.30 -17.22 -10.85
CA ARG A 204 28.52 -16.53 -10.42
C ARG A 204 29.63 -17.51 -10.04
N GLU A 205 29.30 -18.55 -9.29
CA GLU A 205 30.27 -19.61 -8.97
C GLU A 205 30.77 -20.34 -10.22
N THR A 206 29.86 -20.70 -11.14
CA THR A 206 30.22 -21.34 -12.42
C THR A 206 31.16 -20.46 -13.22
N VAL A 207 30.82 -19.18 -13.43
CA VAL A 207 31.64 -18.23 -14.18
C VAL A 207 32.99 -18.01 -13.49
N SER A 208 33.04 -17.97 -12.15
CA SER A 208 34.32 -17.84 -11.43
C SER A 208 35.24 -19.06 -11.59
N LYS A 209 34.67 -20.24 -11.82
CA LYS A 209 35.40 -21.50 -12.02
C LYS A 209 35.62 -21.82 -13.50
N MET A 210 35.13 -20.98 -14.43
CA MET A 210 35.29 -21.21 -15.86
C MET A 210 36.76 -21.20 -16.24
N THR A 211 37.15 -22.24 -16.98
CA THR A 211 38.45 -22.27 -17.62
C THR A 211 38.48 -21.29 -18.81
N ILE A 212 39.68 -20.94 -19.27
CA ILE A 212 39.88 -20.17 -20.50
C ILE A 212 39.15 -20.84 -21.68
N GLN A 213 39.20 -22.17 -21.75
CA GLN A 213 38.49 -22.93 -22.76
C GLN A 213 36.96 -22.78 -22.64
N ASP A 214 36.40 -22.87 -21.44
CA ASP A 214 34.96 -22.70 -21.21
C ASP A 214 34.49 -21.30 -21.59
N MET A 215 35.29 -20.28 -21.28
CA MET A 215 35.03 -18.88 -21.66
C MET A 215 35.03 -18.70 -23.19
N VAL A 216 35.99 -19.31 -23.89
CA VAL A 216 36.04 -19.29 -25.37
C VAL A 216 34.86 -20.01 -25.99
N VAL A 217 34.47 -21.18 -25.46
CA VAL A 217 33.28 -21.92 -25.91
C VAL A 217 32.02 -21.08 -25.75
N SER A 218 31.87 -20.40 -24.60
CA SER A 218 30.75 -19.50 -24.32
C SER A 218 30.68 -18.32 -25.30
N LEU A 219 31.84 -17.77 -25.67
CA LEU A 219 31.95 -16.66 -26.61
C LEU A 219 31.63 -17.08 -28.05
N ILE A 220 32.10 -18.25 -28.50
CA ILE A 220 31.91 -18.72 -29.88
C ILE A 220 30.52 -19.35 -30.07
N GLY A 221 29.88 -19.84 -29.01
CA GLY A 221 28.52 -20.41 -29.09
C GLY A 221 28.46 -21.84 -29.64
N GLY A 222 29.58 -22.55 -29.69
CA GLY A 222 29.64 -23.93 -30.18
C GLY A 222 31.06 -24.47 -30.33
N SER A 223 31.20 -25.78 -30.13
CA SER A 223 32.45 -26.54 -30.00
C SER A 223 33.08 -26.93 -31.34
N SER A 224 33.53 -25.97 -32.16
CA SER A 224 34.47 -26.31 -33.24
C SER A 224 35.88 -26.41 -32.62
N LYS A 225 36.42 -27.63 -32.54
CA LYS A 225 37.75 -27.88 -31.93
C LYS A 225 38.86 -27.16 -32.69
N GLU A 226 38.68 -26.91 -34.00
CA GLU A 226 39.67 -26.21 -34.83
C GLU A 226 39.73 -24.69 -34.58
N GLU A 227 38.62 -24.00 -34.27
CA GLU A 227 38.68 -22.56 -33.93
C GLU A 227 39.23 -22.35 -32.51
N LEU A 228 38.90 -23.27 -31.59
CA LEU A 228 39.42 -23.30 -30.22
C LEU A 228 40.94 -23.50 -30.17
N SER A 229 41.49 -24.42 -30.97
CA SER A 229 42.93 -24.68 -31.01
C SER A 229 43.70 -23.50 -31.61
N GLY A 230 43.23 -22.90 -32.69
CA GLY A 230 43.87 -21.72 -33.30
C GLY A 230 43.92 -20.49 -32.38
N LEU A 231 42.89 -20.30 -31.56
CA LEU A 231 42.81 -19.25 -30.53
C LEU A 231 43.76 -19.49 -29.36
N LEU A 232 43.75 -20.71 -28.80
CA LEU A 232 44.56 -21.10 -27.65
C LEU A 232 46.06 -21.21 -28.01
N ASP A 233 46.40 -21.50 -29.26
CA ASP A 233 47.79 -21.60 -29.73
C ASP A 233 48.46 -20.26 -30.05
N ASN A 234 47.73 -19.14 -30.00
CA ASN A 234 48.24 -17.80 -30.25
C ASN A 234 49.42 -17.46 -29.33
N THR A 235 50.51 -16.94 -29.89
CA THR A 235 51.75 -16.57 -29.18
C THR A 235 51.50 -15.63 -28.00
N ARG A 236 50.50 -14.75 -28.09
CA ARG A 236 50.09 -13.87 -26.98
C ARG A 236 49.31 -14.60 -25.89
N MET A 237 48.44 -15.54 -26.25
CA MET A 237 47.73 -16.39 -25.28
C MET A 237 48.73 -17.19 -24.44
N LYS A 238 49.71 -17.84 -25.10
CA LYS A 238 50.80 -18.56 -24.43
C LYS A 238 51.63 -17.68 -23.50
N ALA A 239 51.85 -16.41 -23.87
CA ALA A 239 52.58 -15.45 -23.03
C ALA A 239 51.78 -15.00 -21.79
N ILE A 240 50.45 -14.92 -21.88
CA ILE A 240 49.58 -14.51 -20.78
C ILE A 240 49.34 -15.64 -19.79
N THR A 241 49.21 -16.87 -20.28
CA THR A 241 48.89 -18.04 -19.46
C THR A 241 50.10 -18.66 -18.78
N GLY A 242 51.33 -18.42 -19.28
CA GLY A 242 52.58 -18.96 -18.74
C GLY A 242 52.73 -20.49 -18.83
N ALA A 243 51.62 -21.21 -18.97
CA ALA A 243 51.54 -22.62 -19.32
C ALA A 243 51.55 -22.76 -20.85
N GLY A 244 52.32 -23.72 -21.36
CA GLY A 244 52.35 -24.10 -22.78
C GLY A 244 51.02 -24.69 -23.26
N SER A 245 51.00 -25.93 -23.74
CA SER A 245 49.80 -26.59 -24.30
C SER A 245 48.60 -26.74 -23.33
N ASN A 246 48.73 -26.35 -22.06
CA ASN A 246 47.69 -26.47 -21.02
C ASN A 246 47.00 -25.13 -20.69
N ALA A 247 47.21 -24.09 -21.49
CA ALA A 247 46.58 -22.79 -21.32
C ALA A 247 45.04 -22.86 -21.21
N GLY A 248 44.41 -23.78 -21.96
CA GLY A 248 42.95 -23.92 -21.97
C GLY A 248 42.30 -24.34 -20.65
N THR A 249 43.03 -25.04 -19.76
CA THR A 249 42.50 -25.57 -18.50
C THR A 249 42.68 -24.64 -17.30
N LEU A 250 43.31 -23.47 -17.51
CA LEU A 250 43.49 -22.49 -16.44
C LEU A 250 42.16 -21.83 -16.12
N VAL A 251 41.83 -21.75 -14.82
CA VAL A 251 40.67 -21.01 -14.33
C VAL A 251 40.98 -19.51 -14.46
N VAL A 252 40.08 -18.76 -15.08
CA VAL A 252 40.32 -17.33 -15.37
C VAL A 252 40.49 -16.53 -14.08
N ALA A 253 39.73 -16.85 -13.03
CA ALA A 253 39.79 -16.14 -11.75
C ALA A 253 41.12 -16.32 -11.00
N ASP A 254 41.87 -17.41 -11.28
CA ASP A 254 43.13 -17.71 -10.62
C ASP A 254 44.31 -16.93 -11.23
N LEU A 255 44.11 -16.30 -12.39
CA LEU A 255 45.13 -15.45 -13.01
C LEU A 255 45.26 -14.11 -12.25
N PRO A 256 46.46 -13.49 -12.22
CA PRO A 256 46.60 -12.11 -11.77
C PRO A 256 45.66 -11.18 -12.55
N LYS A 257 45.09 -10.16 -11.90
CA LYS A 257 44.15 -9.21 -12.55
C LYS A 257 44.70 -8.61 -13.85
N THR A 258 46.00 -8.31 -13.90
CA THR A 258 46.68 -7.82 -15.10
C THR A 258 46.65 -8.84 -16.24
N SER A 259 46.83 -10.12 -15.93
CA SER A 259 46.74 -11.22 -16.90
C SER A 259 45.31 -11.54 -17.29
N GLN A 260 44.34 -11.42 -16.39
CA GLN A 260 42.91 -11.50 -16.72
C GLN A 260 42.51 -10.42 -17.73
N ASN A 261 42.98 -9.19 -17.51
CA ASN A 261 42.68 -8.07 -18.39
C ASN A 261 43.28 -8.26 -19.79
N GLU A 262 44.54 -8.71 -19.86
CA GLU A 262 45.20 -8.96 -21.14
C GLU A 262 44.62 -10.20 -21.84
N LEU A 263 44.23 -11.24 -21.09
CA LEU A 263 43.51 -12.40 -21.62
C LEU A 263 42.20 -11.98 -22.29
N ILE A 264 41.38 -11.19 -21.59
CA ILE A 264 40.12 -10.70 -22.15
C ILE A 264 40.40 -9.86 -23.39
N ARG A 265 41.41 -8.99 -23.37
CA ARG A 265 41.79 -8.18 -24.54
C ARG A 265 42.22 -9.02 -25.74
N VAL A 266 42.95 -10.12 -25.52
CA VAL A 266 43.35 -11.04 -26.58
C VAL A 266 42.16 -11.83 -27.11
N LEU A 267 41.30 -12.34 -26.23
CA LEU A 267 40.06 -13.02 -26.62
C LEU A 267 39.14 -12.09 -27.43
N MET A 268 39.01 -10.84 -26.99
CA MET A 268 38.23 -9.79 -27.68
C MET A 268 38.76 -9.49 -29.08
N ASN A 269 40.07 -9.24 -29.20
CA ASN A 269 40.71 -8.99 -30.50
C ASN A 269 40.58 -10.19 -31.45
N GLN A 270 40.56 -11.40 -30.91
CA GLN A 270 40.42 -12.58 -31.75
C GLN A 270 38.97 -12.81 -32.18
N LEU A 271 37.99 -12.59 -31.28
CA LEU A 271 36.56 -12.61 -31.65
C LEU A 271 36.20 -11.57 -32.71
N ALA A 272 36.72 -10.35 -32.58
CA ALA A 272 36.59 -9.28 -33.58
C ALA A 272 36.99 -9.74 -34.99
N ASN A 273 38.07 -10.53 -35.06
CA ASN A 273 38.65 -11.02 -36.30
C ASN A 273 38.04 -12.35 -36.79
N THR A 274 37.18 -13.01 -36.00
CA THR A 274 36.47 -14.21 -36.45
C THR A 274 35.37 -13.85 -37.44
N LYS A 275 35.46 -14.38 -38.67
CA LYS A 275 34.47 -14.21 -39.75
C LYS A 275 33.18 -15.02 -39.55
N SER A 276 33.07 -15.74 -38.43
CA SER A 276 31.92 -16.60 -38.11
C SER A 276 30.63 -15.78 -38.02
N SER A 277 29.63 -16.17 -38.81
CA SER A 277 28.24 -15.66 -38.73
C SER A 277 27.45 -16.28 -37.57
N LYS A 278 28.07 -17.14 -36.76
CA LYS A 278 27.44 -17.91 -35.67
C LYS A 278 28.11 -17.66 -34.32
N ALA A 279 28.42 -16.42 -33.98
CA ALA A 279 28.85 -16.10 -32.62
C ALA A 279 27.71 -16.38 -31.63
N GLY A 280 28.03 -17.00 -30.49
CA GLY A 280 27.09 -17.16 -29.37
C GLY A 280 26.63 -15.81 -28.82
N VAL A 281 25.59 -15.79 -27.97
CA VAL A 281 25.00 -14.55 -27.43
C VAL A 281 26.07 -13.66 -26.78
N LEU A 282 26.97 -14.23 -25.98
CA LEU A 282 28.09 -13.49 -25.38
C LEU A 282 29.06 -12.95 -26.45
N GLY A 283 29.33 -13.72 -27.51
CA GLY A 283 30.14 -13.26 -28.65
C GLY A 283 29.50 -12.15 -29.46
N GLN A 284 28.18 -12.15 -29.63
CA GLN A 284 27.44 -11.05 -30.27
C GLN A 284 27.48 -9.78 -29.44
N ILE A 285 27.25 -9.90 -28.12
CA ILE A 285 27.40 -8.81 -27.15
C ILE A 285 28.84 -8.27 -27.22
N VAL A 286 29.84 -9.15 -27.20
CA VAL A 286 31.25 -8.79 -27.27
C VAL A 286 31.60 -8.08 -28.58
N LYS A 287 31.12 -8.59 -29.72
CA LYS A 287 31.35 -7.97 -31.03
C LYS A 287 30.69 -6.61 -31.16
N ALA A 288 29.55 -6.42 -30.52
CA ALA A 288 28.91 -5.12 -30.48
C ALA A 288 29.54 -4.18 -29.45
N MET A 289 29.99 -4.72 -28.32
CA MET A 289 30.84 -4.02 -27.37
C MET A 289 32.09 -3.53 -28.08
N GLU A 290 32.74 -4.31 -28.95
CA GLU A 290 33.91 -3.84 -29.72
C GLU A 290 33.64 -2.51 -30.44
N LYS A 291 32.48 -2.41 -31.12
CA LYS A 291 32.06 -1.18 -31.82
C LYS A 291 31.65 -0.06 -30.86
N ASP A 292 31.14 -0.41 -29.70
CA ASP A 292 30.65 0.50 -28.66
C ASP A 292 31.67 0.77 -27.52
N VAL A 293 32.87 0.16 -27.55
CA VAL A 293 33.87 0.26 -26.47
C VAL A 293 34.35 1.70 -26.38
N ASN A 294 34.60 2.35 -27.52
CA ASN A 294 34.98 3.76 -27.53
C ASN A 294 33.86 4.62 -26.94
N ALA A 295 32.59 4.33 -27.26
CA ALA A 295 31.45 5.06 -26.70
C ALA A 295 31.30 4.82 -25.18
N LEU A 296 31.57 3.62 -24.67
CA LEU A 296 31.63 3.34 -23.23
C LEU A 296 32.81 4.09 -22.57
N MET A 297 34.02 3.97 -23.13
CA MET A 297 35.24 4.59 -22.59
C MET A 297 35.19 6.12 -22.63
N ASN A 298 34.42 6.70 -23.57
CA ASN A 298 34.17 8.13 -23.67
C ASN A 298 32.98 8.60 -22.81
N GLY A 299 32.18 7.67 -22.27
CA GLY A 299 30.99 7.98 -21.46
C GLY A 299 29.74 8.37 -22.26
N GLU A 300 29.76 8.13 -23.58
CA GLU A 300 28.62 8.34 -24.48
C GLU A 300 27.52 7.29 -24.24
N LYS A 301 27.92 6.05 -23.95
CA LYS A 301 27.02 4.96 -23.56
C LYS A 301 27.26 4.58 -22.10
N THR A 302 26.20 4.45 -21.33
CA THR A 302 26.30 4.17 -19.88
C THR A 302 25.28 3.16 -19.38
N HIS A 303 24.33 2.75 -20.22
CA HIS A 303 23.24 1.86 -19.83
C HIS A 303 23.20 0.59 -20.67
N LEU A 304 22.79 -0.50 -20.04
CA LEU A 304 22.34 -1.70 -20.71
C LEU A 304 20.81 -1.67 -20.79
N SER A 305 20.27 -1.66 -22.00
CA SER A 305 18.83 -1.72 -22.26
C SER A 305 18.43 -3.12 -22.69
N ILE A 306 17.40 -3.67 -22.05
CA ILE A 306 16.79 -4.97 -22.36
C ILE A 306 15.34 -4.70 -22.75
N LEU A 307 14.97 -5.02 -23.98
CA LEU A 307 13.61 -4.94 -24.48
C LEU A 307 13.04 -6.33 -24.67
N TYR A 308 11.73 -6.47 -24.47
CA TYR A 308 11.04 -7.74 -24.61
C TYR A 308 9.61 -7.54 -25.12
N GLY A 309 9.14 -8.51 -25.90
CA GLY A 309 7.72 -8.64 -26.24
C GLY A 309 6.99 -9.41 -25.15
N ASN A 310 5.93 -8.86 -24.57
CA ASN A 310 5.21 -9.49 -23.45
C ASN A 310 4.21 -10.60 -23.86
N GLY A 311 4.33 -11.14 -25.08
CA GLY A 311 3.40 -12.15 -25.64
C GLY A 311 1.98 -11.66 -25.93
N LYS A 312 1.62 -10.44 -25.51
CA LYS A 312 0.31 -9.78 -25.74
C LYS A 312 0.38 -8.68 -26.81
N GLY A 313 1.46 -8.62 -27.58
CA GLY A 313 1.72 -7.60 -28.60
C GLY A 313 2.43 -6.34 -28.09
N ASN A 314 2.60 -6.15 -26.78
CA ASN A 314 3.21 -4.93 -26.24
C ASN A 314 4.71 -5.10 -25.95
N VAL A 315 5.45 -4.01 -26.14
CA VAL A 315 6.87 -3.90 -25.77
C VAL A 315 7.01 -3.48 -24.32
N GLY A 316 7.88 -4.18 -23.58
CA GLY A 316 8.42 -3.73 -22.31
C GLY A 316 9.93 -3.50 -22.39
N SER A 317 10.46 -2.75 -21.45
CA SER A 317 11.89 -2.46 -21.39
C SER A 317 12.40 -2.33 -19.95
N VAL A 318 13.64 -2.74 -19.74
CA VAL A 318 14.42 -2.57 -18.50
C VAL A 318 15.74 -1.90 -18.87
N HIS A 319 16.09 -0.84 -18.14
CA HIS A 319 17.29 -0.04 -18.39
C HIS A 319 18.15 -0.03 -17.13
N ILE A 320 19.42 -0.43 -17.28
CA ILE A 320 20.32 -0.70 -16.16
C ILE A 320 21.56 0.18 -16.30
N ASP A 321 21.90 0.95 -15.27
CA ASP A 321 23.20 1.65 -15.21
C ASP A 321 24.32 0.60 -15.11
N ILE A 322 25.25 0.61 -16.06
CA ILE A 322 26.34 -0.37 -16.13
C ILE A 322 27.22 -0.31 -14.87
N ARG A 323 27.41 0.86 -14.24
CA ARG A 323 28.19 0.96 -13.00
C ARG A 323 27.47 0.29 -11.83
N ASP A 324 26.16 0.45 -11.73
CA ASP A 324 25.37 -0.21 -10.69
C ASP A 324 25.33 -1.72 -10.92
N PHE A 325 25.28 -2.13 -12.18
CA PHE A 325 25.40 -3.54 -12.57
C PHE A 325 26.73 -4.16 -12.18
N ILE A 326 27.85 -3.43 -12.35
CA ILE A 326 29.18 -3.88 -11.91
C ILE A 326 29.30 -3.87 -10.38
N ARG A 327 28.81 -2.83 -9.70
CA ARG A 327 28.97 -2.64 -8.24
C ARG A 327 28.13 -3.61 -7.43
N SER A 328 26.94 -3.96 -7.91
CA SER A 328 25.99 -4.80 -7.18
C SER A 328 25.35 -5.81 -8.13
N PRO A 329 26.15 -6.73 -8.70
CA PRO A 329 25.69 -7.64 -9.75
C PRO A 329 24.58 -8.56 -9.26
N GLN A 330 24.67 -9.05 -8.02
CA GLN A 330 23.67 -9.93 -7.42
C GLN A 330 22.29 -9.26 -7.37
N SER A 331 22.17 -8.13 -6.67
CA SER A 331 20.88 -7.45 -6.49
C SER A 331 20.28 -6.98 -7.81
N THR A 332 21.13 -6.52 -8.74
CA THR A 332 20.68 -6.07 -10.05
C THR A 332 20.14 -7.24 -10.88
N LEU A 333 20.84 -8.37 -10.90
CA LEU A 333 20.38 -9.58 -11.59
C LEU A 333 19.10 -10.15 -10.97
N ASP A 334 19.05 -10.23 -9.64
CA ASP A 334 17.85 -10.69 -8.91
C ASP A 334 16.63 -9.83 -9.26
N GLY A 335 16.82 -8.51 -9.32
CA GLY A 335 15.80 -7.54 -9.70
C GLY A 335 15.35 -7.70 -11.16
N ILE A 336 16.29 -7.83 -12.10
CA ILE A 336 15.98 -7.99 -13.54
C ILE A 336 15.20 -9.29 -13.77
N PHE A 337 15.70 -10.43 -13.31
CA PHE A 337 15.03 -11.70 -13.55
C PHE A 337 13.66 -11.76 -12.89
N PHE A 338 13.51 -11.18 -11.70
CA PHE A 338 12.20 -11.10 -11.06
C PHE A 338 11.26 -10.16 -11.82
N HIS A 339 11.76 -9.05 -12.35
CA HIS A 339 10.96 -8.17 -13.21
C HIS A 339 10.48 -8.92 -14.46
N LEU A 340 11.39 -9.61 -15.17
CA LEU A 340 11.04 -10.38 -16.36
C LEU A 340 10.01 -11.49 -16.05
N TYR A 341 10.14 -12.15 -14.91
CA TYR A 341 9.15 -13.10 -14.40
C TYR A 341 7.77 -12.46 -14.18
N LYS A 342 7.69 -11.29 -13.53
CA LYS A 342 6.41 -10.57 -13.31
C LYS A 342 5.75 -10.10 -14.60
N GLN A 343 6.52 -9.96 -15.67
CA GLN A 343 6.00 -9.63 -17.00
C GLN A 343 5.49 -10.86 -17.77
N GLY A 344 5.61 -12.06 -17.19
CA GLY A 344 5.14 -13.30 -17.79
C GLY A 344 5.97 -13.75 -18.99
N LEU A 345 7.24 -13.32 -19.05
CA LEU A 345 8.12 -13.71 -20.14
C LEU A 345 8.43 -15.20 -20.05
N SER A 346 8.01 -15.95 -21.08
CA SER A 346 8.51 -17.29 -21.31
C SER A 346 9.90 -17.18 -21.93
N GLY A 347 10.70 -18.24 -21.84
CA GLY A 347 11.96 -18.23 -22.57
C GLY A 347 11.80 -18.47 -24.07
N GLU A 348 10.61 -18.35 -24.66
CA GLU A 348 10.47 -18.20 -26.13
C GLU A 348 10.31 -16.72 -26.52
N ALA A 349 10.15 -15.83 -25.54
CA ALA A 349 10.04 -14.40 -25.79
C ALA A 349 11.34 -13.84 -26.36
N GLY A 350 11.24 -13.12 -27.47
CA GLY A 350 12.36 -12.38 -28.05
C GLY A 350 12.85 -11.32 -27.06
N LEU A 351 14.10 -11.47 -26.63
CA LEU A 351 14.81 -10.51 -25.78
C LEU A 351 15.83 -9.79 -26.65
N VAL A 352 15.72 -8.47 -26.69
CA VAL A 352 16.65 -7.59 -27.40
C VAL A 352 17.51 -6.85 -26.39
N MET A 353 18.83 -6.94 -26.57
CA MET A 353 19.78 -6.25 -25.70
C MET A 353 20.58 -5.22 -26.48
N SER A 354 20.80 -4.04 -25.90
CA SER A 354 21.65 -3.01 -26.49
C SER A 354 22.33 -2.11 -25.46
N LEU A 355 23.52 -1.62 -25.80
CA LEU A 355 24.20 -0.57 -25.05
C LEU A 355 23.71 0.80 -25.50
N THR A 356 23.31 1.59 -24.51
CA THR A 356 22.52 2.81 -24.71
C THR A 356 23.07 4.00 -23.94
N SER A 357 23.01 5.16 -24.59
CA SER A 357 23.15 6.49 -24.01
C SER A 357 21.90 6.89 -23.23
N PRO A 358 21.98 7.91 -22.35
CA PRO A 358 20.81 8.46 -21.69
C PRO A 358 19.69 8.87 -22.66
N GLU A 359 20.04 9.51 -23.77
CA GLU A 359 19.06 9.95 -24.78
C GLU A 359 18.34 8.76 -25.42
N GLU A 360 19.08 7.70 -25.76
CA GLU A 360 18.50 6.46 -26.29
C GLU A 360 17.60 5.76 -25.28
N VAL A 361 17.96 5.74 -23.98
CA VAL A 361 17.06 5.22 -22.95
C VAL A 361 15.77 6.05 -22.88
N GLY A 362 15.85 7.38 -22.91
CA GLY A 362 14.66 8.24 -22.91
C GLY A 362 13.73 7.97 -24.10
N ALA A 363 14.30 7.67 -25.27
CA ALA A 363 13.56 7.26 -26.46
C ALA A 363 12.97 5.85 -26.33
N LEU A 364 13.73 4.87 -25.83
CA LEU A 364 13.26 3.50 -25.66
C LEU A 364 12.20 3.36 -24.57
N LEU A 365 12.23 4.19 -23.51
CA LEU A 365 11.16 4.28 -22.52
C LEU A 365 9.81 4.68 -23.14
N GLN A 366 9.82 5.32 -24.32
CA GLN A 366 8.59 5.57 -25.06
C GLN A 366 7.97 4.25 -25.53
N LEU A 367 8.75 3.22 -25.84
CA LEU A 367 8.21 1.92 -26.27
C LEU A 367 7.45 1.18 -25.16
N GLN A 368 7.49 1.63 -23.90
CA GLN A 368 6.77 0.95 -22.83
C GLN A 368 5.26 0.92 -23.12
N SER A 369 4.69 -0.30 -23.11
CA SER A 369 3.30 -0.59 -23.45
C SER A 369 2.91 -0.27 -24.90
N PHE A 370 3.87 -0.08 -25.78
CA PHE A 370 3.62 0.12 -27.21
C PHE A 370 3.23 -1.19 -27.87
N ASP A 371 2.10 -1.21 -28.58
CA ASP A 371 1.64 -2.37 -29.36
C ASP A 371 2.42 -2.46 -30.67
N MET A 372 3.27 -3.48 -30.82
CA MET A 372 4.05 -3.70 -32.04
C MET A 372 3.15 -3.91 -33.26
N ASN A 373 1.95 -4.47 -33.10
CA ASN A 373 1.02 -4.71 -34.20
C ASN A 373 0.44 -3.41 -34.77
N SER A 374 0.56 -2.30 -34.05
CA SER A 374 0.08 -0.99 -34.51
C SER A 374 0.94 -0.39 -35.64
N VAL A 375 2.12 -0.96 -35.90
CA VAL A 375 3.01 -0.53 -36.99
C VAL A 375 3.32 -1.73 -37.91
N PRO A 376 2.57 -1.91 -38.99
CA PRO A 376 2.67 -3.07 -39.88
C PRO A 376 4.04 -3.25 -40.56
N ALA A 377 4.85 -2.19 -40.60
CA ALA A 377 6.15 -2.18 -41.26
C ALA A 377 7.28 -2.79 -40.40
N ILE A 378 7.02 -3.14 -39.13
CA ILE A 378 8.05 -3.59 -38.19
C ILE A 378 7.68 -4.98 -37.67
N GLU A 379 8.27 -6.01 -38.27
CA GLU A 379 8.00 -7.43 -37.93
C GLU A 379 8.79 -7.92 -36.72
N HIS A 380 9.92 -7.28 -36.41
CA HIS A 380 10.87 -7.74 -35.38
C HIS A 380 11.19 -6.64 -34.35
N LEU A 381 11.30 -7.04 -33.08
CA LEU A 381 11.58 -6.13 -31.96
C LEU A 381 12.96 -5.49 -32.12
N GLU A 382 13.89 -6.21 -32.75
CA GLU A 382 15.23 -5.79 -33.08
C GLU A 382 15.23 -4.55 -33.98
N ASP A 383 14.41 -4.58 -35.04
CA ASP A 383 14.29 -3.50 -36.02
C ASP A 383 13.65 -2.25 -35.39
N LEU A 384 12.60 -2.46 -34.56
CA LEU A 384 11.97 -1.38 -33.80
C LEU A 384 12.99 -0.67 -32.89
N THR A 385 13.76 -1.48 -32.15
CA THR A 385 14.76 -0.99 -31.21
C THR A 385 15.82 -0.17 -31.94
N GLY A 386 16.32 -0.68 -33.07
CA GLY A 386 17.30 0.03 -33.90
C GLY A 386 16.77 1.37 -34.42
N LEU A 387 15.54 1.40 -34.95
CA LEU A 387 14.91 2.62 -35.47
C LEU A 387 14.67 3.68 -34.39
N VAL A 388 14.23 3.27 -33.20
CA VAL A 388 14.04 4.19 -32.06
C VAL A 388 15.36 4.78 -31.61
N MET A 389 16.42 3.96 -31.49
CA MET A 389 17.74 4.44 -31.10
C MET A 389 18.32 5.44 -32.14
N GLN A 390 18.20 5.13 -33.43
CA GLN A 390 18.64 6.04 -34.51
C GLN A 390 17.95 7.41 -34.46
N ASN A 391 16.70 7.45 -33.99
CA ASN A 391 15.89 8.67 -33.92
C ASN A 391 15.81 9.25 -32.50
N ALA A 392 16.64 8.78 -31.55
CA ALA A 392 16.53 9.16 -30.13
C ALA A 392 16.59 10.68 -29.88
N LYS A 393 17.30 11.43 -30.73
CA LYS A 393 17.43 12.89 -30.66
C LYS A 393 16.36 13.66 -31.44
N ASN A 394 15.43 12.98 -32.12
CA ASN A 394 14.43 13.60 -32.99
C ASN A 394 12.99 13.21 -32.55
N PRO A 395 12.35 14.03 -31.68
CA PRO A 395 11.00 13.76 -31.18
C PRO A 395 9.95 13.65 -32.29
N GLN A 396 10.13 14.40 -33.39
CA GLN A 396 9.20 14.38 -34.53
C GLN A 396 9.29 13.07 -35.31
N SER A 397 10.52 12.57 -35.54
CA SER A 397 10.72 11.25 -36.15
C SER A 397 10.18 10.13 -35.27
N LEU A 398 10.42 10.17 -33.96
CA LEU A 398 9.85 9.20 -33.02
C LEU A 398 8.33 9.23 -33.01
N SER A 399 7.73 10.44 -33.06
CA SER A 399 6.27 10.59 -33.09
C SER A 399 5.66 9.94 -34.34
N LYS A 400 6.33 10.08 -35.49
CA LYS A 400 5.92 9.44 -36.75
C LYS A 400 6.09 7.93 -36.69
N LEU A 401 7.23 7.44 -36.19
CA LEU A 401 7.54 6.02 -36.06
C LEU A 401 6.51 5.31 -35.17
N MET A 402 6.11 5.94 -34.07
CA MET A 402 5.26 5.35 -33.04
C MET A 402 3.79 5.73 -33.17
N ASN A 403 3.41 6.46 -34.23
CA ASN A 403 2.07 6.98 -34.47
C ASN A 403 1.42 7.64 -33.21
N ARG A 404 2.21 8.39 -32.44
CA ARG A 404 1.78 9.05 -31.20
C ARG A 404 2.57 10.32 -30.95
N THR A 405 1.99 11.29 -30.25
CA THR A 405 2.67 12.58 -30.01
C THR A 405 3.74 12.41 -28.93
N ILE A 406 5.02 12.55 -29.30
CA ILE A 406 6.16 12.55 -28.38
C ILE A 406 6.71 13.97 -28.30
N THR A 407 6.57 14.57 -27.12
CA THR A 407 7.06 15.93 -26.87
C THR A 407 8.50 15.89 -26.36
N GLU A 408 9.26 16.96 -26.61
CA GLU A 408 10.60 17.15 -26.02
C GLU A 408 10.56 17.14 -24.48
N ARG A 409 9.44 17.60 -23.91
CA ARG A 409 9.15 17.50 -22.47
C ARG A 409 8.99 16.05 -22.01
N ALA A 410 8.35 15.19 -22.80
CA ALA A 410 8.20 13.77 -22.46
C ALA A 410 9.56 13.04 -22.46
N LEU A 411 10.43 13.34 -23.43
CA LEU A 411 11.79 12.79 -23.48
C LEU A 411 12.67 13.28 -22.32
N SER A 412 12.61 14.59 -22.02
CA SER A 412 13.35 15.17 -20.89
C SER A 412 12.82 14.72 -19.51
N THR A 413 11.52 14.50 -19.36
CA THR A 413 10.94 13.98 -18.10
C THR A 413 11.34 12.52 -17.88
N ALA A 414 11.32 11.70 -18.94
CA ALA A 414 11.80 10.32 -18.90
C ALA A 414 13.30 10.24 -18.54
N LEU A 415 14.11 11.20 -19.04
CA LEU A 415 15.50 11.37 -18.65
C LEU A 415 15.68 11.75 -17.16
N SER A 416 14.85 12.63 -16.60
CA SER A 416 15.01 13.09 -15.21
C SER A 416 14.67 12.03 -14.14
N GLN A 417 13.83 11.04 -14.43
CA GLN A 417 13.47 9.98 -13.47
C GLN A 417 14.51 8.85 -13.36
N THR A 418 15.37 8.69 -14.36
CA THR A 418 16.36 7.59 -14.43
C THR A 418 17.81 8.03 -14.64
N LEU A 419 18.08 9.23 -15.19
CA LEU A 419 19.33 9.47 -15.93
C LEU A 419 20.10 10.76 -15.60
N ASP A 420 19.58 11.68 -14.78
CA ASP A 420 20.28 12.95 -14.50
C ASP A 420 21.62 12.74 -13.80
N ALA A 421 21.78 11.66 -13.03
CA ALA A 421 23.05 11.32 -12.41
C ALA A 421 24.13 10.89 -13.43
N SER A 422 23.74 10.49 -14.66
CA SER A 422 24.63 9.85 -15.65
C SER A 422 25.16 10.79 -16.74
N LYS A 423 24.52 11.94 -16.97
CA LYS A 423 24.95 12.93 -17.96
C LYS A 423 26.30 13.55 -17.60
N GLY A 424 27.24 13.51 -18.53
CA GLY A 424 28.59 14.07 -18.35
C GLY A 424 29.50 13.28 -17.40
N ARG A 425 29.13 12.04 -17.05
CA ARG A 425 30.02 11.15 -16.30
C ARG A 425 31.27 10.83 -17.13
N PRO A 426 32.44 10.71 -16.49
CA PRO A 426 33.62 10.18 -17.17
C PRO A 426 33.28 8.76 -17.67
N GLY A 427 33.79 8.40 -18.85
CA GLY A 427 33.58 7.06 -19.38
C GLY A 427 34.24 5.97 -18.53
N PHE A 428 33.99 4.73 -18.94
CA PHE A 428 34.45 3.56 -18.20
C PHE A 428 35.97 3.39 -18.32
N LYS A 429 36.61 2.93 -17.25
CA LYS A 429 37.98 2.41 -17.33
C LYS A 429 37.97 1.02 -17.95
N ALA A 430 39.08 0.59 -18.54
CA ALA A 430 39.20 -0.75 -19.13
C ALA A 430 38.84 -1.87 -18.12
N GLU A 431 39.23 -1.72 -16.86
CA GLU A 431 38.89 -2.63 -15.75
C GLU A 431 37.38 -2.69 -15.47
N GLU A 432 36.66 -1.58 -15.63
CA GLU A 432 35.20 -1.53 -15.46
C GLU A 432 34.49 -2.18 -16.65
N VAL A 433 34.97 -1.98 -17.88
CA VAL A 433 34.45 -2.66 -19.07
C VAL A 433 34.62 -4.18 -18.94
N ILE A 434 35.77 -4.63 -18.45
CA ILE A 434 36.05 -6.04 -18.15
C ILE A 434 35.11 -6.58 -17.08
N SER A 435 34.92 -5.82 -16.00
CA SER A 435 33.99 -6.20 -14.93
C SER A 435 32.55 -6.31 -15.46
N PHE A 436 32.15 -5.43 -16.37
CA PHE A 436 30.85 -5.49 -17.04
C PHE A 436 30.67 -6.77 -17.87
N ILE A 437 31.68 -7.15 -18.66
CA ILE A 437 31.66 -8.41 -19.42
C ILE A 437 31.54 -9.62 -18.49
N GLY A 438 32.27 -9.60 -17.37
CA GLY A 438 32.15 -10.62 -16.33
C GLY A 438 30.73 -10.73 -15.78
N THR A 439 30.10 -9.61 -15.43
CA THR A 439 28.71 -9.60 -14.97
C THR A 439 27.72 -10.04 -16.06
N MET A 440 27.96 -9.68 -17.31
CA MET A 440 27.16 -10.15 -18.47
C MET A 440 27.24 -11.66 -18.63
N ALA A 441 28.42 -12.27 -18.45
CA ALA A 441 28.56 -13.72 -18.47
C ALA A 441 27.76 -14.38 -17.33
N VAL A 442 27.77 -13.79 -16.13
CA VAL A 442 26.94 -14.26 -15.00
C VAL A 442 25.44 -14.14 -15.34
N MET A 443 25.01 -13.05 -15.97
CA MET A 443 23.63 -12.87 -16.40
C MET A 443 23.19 -13.96 -17.38
N LEU A 444 23.99 -14.24 -18.41
CA LEU A 444 23.67 -15.26 -19.41
C LEU A 444 23.62 -16.67 -18.81
N GLU A 445 24.56 -17.00 -17.92
CA GLU A 445 24.58 -18.29 -17.23
C GLU A 445 23.41 -18.43 -16.23
N ALA A 446 23.07 -17.35 -15.51
CA ALA A 446 21.90 -17.32 -14.62
C ALA A 446 20.60 -17.51 -15.43
N GLY A 447 20.50 -16.82 -16.56
CA GLY A 447 19.43 -17.04 -17.54
C GLY A 447 19.37 -18.51 -17.91
N ARG A 448 20.45 -19.11 -18.41
CA ARG A 448 20.52 -20.54 -18.77
C ARG A 448 20.04 -21.47 -17.65
N LEU A 449 20.44 -21.22 -16.40
CA LEU A 449 20.06 -22.03 -15.24
C LEU A 449 18.57 -21.93 -14.89
N LEU A 450 17.98 -20.75 -15.06
CA LEU A 450 16.54 -20.52 -14.89
C LEU A 450 15.72 -21.09 -16.05
N VAL A 451 16.36 -21.26 -17.19
CA VAL A 451 15.74 -21.52 -18.49
C VAL A 451 15.72 -23.04 -18.83
N SER A 452 16.81 -23.75 -18.53
CA SER A 452 16.97 -25.17 -18.89
C SER A 452 15.99 -26.12 -18.17
N THR A 453 15.58 -27.20 -18.84
CA THR A 453 14.93 -28.36 -18.21
C THR A 453 15.77 -28.86 -17.03
N PRO A 454 15.20 -29.06 -15.82
CA PRO A 454 15.98 -29.35 -14.63
C PRO A 454 16.73 -30.68 -14.75
N THR A 455 18.05 -30.59 -14.86
CA THR A 455 19.02 -31.68 -14.74
C THR A 455 18.96 -32.32 -13.33
N LYS A 456 19.50 -33.54 -13.14
CA LYS A 456 19.56 -34.21 -11.83
C LYS A 456 20.13 -33.31 -10.72
N GLN A 457 21.19 -32.54 -11.01
CA GLN A 457 21.78 -31.58 -10.07
C GLN A 457 20.88 -30.36 -9.79
N GLN A 458 19.96 -29.98 -10.68
CA GLN A 458 18.98 -28.91 -10.44
C GLN A 458 17.79 -29.41 -9.61
N ARG A 459 17.43 -30.69 -9.71
CA ARG A 459 16.41 -31.33 -8.87
C ARG A 459 16.86 -31.46 -7.41
N GLU A 460 18.12 -31.84 -7.18
CA GLU A 460 18.74 -31.87 -5.85
C GLU A 460 18.80 -30.49 -5.16
N LEU A 461 18.63 -29.40 -5.91
CA LEU A 461 18.66 -28.01 -5.43
C LEU A 461 17.26 -27.38 -5.27
N GLY A 462 16.17 -28.13 -5.48
CA GLY A 462 14.80 -27.61 -5.33
C GLY A 462 14.38 -26.62 -6.42
N LEU A 463 15.02 -26.66 -7.60
CA LEU A 463 14.63 -25.87 -8.78
C LEU A 463 13.46 -26.51 -9.57
N GLU A 464 12.76 -27.47 -8.97
CA GLU A 464 11.55 -28.12 -9.49
C GLU A 464 10.35 -27.17 -9.30
N GLY A 465 10.16 -26.23 -10.22
CA GLY A 465 9.01 -25.32 -10.16
C GLY A 465 8.92 -24.29 -11.28
N LEU A 466 10.04 -24.01 -11.96
CA LEU A 466 10.10 -23.09 -13.09
C LEU A 466 9.99 -23.81 -14.45
N THR A 467 9.24 -24.92 -14.53
CA THR A 467 9.05 -25.64 -15.81
C THR A 467 7.93 -25.01 -16.63
N GLY A 468 8.20 -23.81 -17.17
CA GLY A 468 7.73 -23.41 -18.49
C GLY A 468 8.97 -23.38 -19.38
N SER A 469 8.94 -24.10 -20.51
CA SER A 469 10.06 -24.24 -21.43
C SER A 469 10.69 -22.88 -21.73
N MET A 470 11.91 -22.71 -21.27
CA MET A 470 12.69 -21.56 -21.68
C MET A 470 13.82 -22.08 -22.57
N GLN A 471 13.79 -21.75 -23.86
CA GLN A 471 14.92 -21.87 -24.76
C GLN A 471 14.76 -20.73 -25.76
N GLY A 472 15.33 -19.57 -25.41
CA GLY A 472 15.08 -18.32 -26.12
C GLY A 472 16.35 -17.77 -26.73
N ALA A 473 16.27 -17.38 -27.99
CA ALA A 473 17.34 -16.69 -28.69
C ALA A 473 17.38 -15.23 -28.25
N ILE A 474 18.31 -14.89 -27.34
CA ILE A 474 18.65 -13.49 -27.05
C ILE A 474 19.32 -12.92 -28.32
N GLN A 475 18.81 -11.82 -28.85
CA GLN A 475 19.39 -11.11 -30.00
C GLN A 475 19.97 -9.76 -29.56
N TYR A 476 21.17 -9.44 -30.04
CA TYR A 476 21.83 -8.16 -29.73
C TYR A 476 21.67 -7.16 -30.89
N VAL A 477 21.25 -5.93 -30.58
CA VAL A 477 21.09 -4.84 -31.58
C VAL A 477 22.15 -3.77 -31.41
N HIS A 478 22.89 -3.49 -32.48
CA HIS A 478 23.87 -2.40 -32.56
C HIS A 478 23.44 -1.37 -33.62
N VAL A 479 23.51 -0.08 -33.26
CA VAL A 479 23.31 1.04 -34.19
C VAL A 479 24.65 1.76 -34.40
N PRO A 480 25.17 1.82 -35.64
CA PRO A 480 26.43 2.49 -35.91
C PRO A 480 26.30 4.02 -35.78
N LEU A 481 27.26 4.65 -35.09
CA LEU A 481 27.45 6.10 -35.06
C LEU A 481 28.13 6.57 -36.35
N SER A 482 27.40 6.67 -37.47
CA SER A 482 27.84 7.42 -38.67
C SER A 482 26.66 7.65 -39.62
N GLY A 483 26.51 8.90 -40.08
CA GLY A 483 25.32 9.41 -40.75
C GLY A 483 24.90 8.71 -42.03
N THR A 484 23.63 8.31 -42.07
CA THR A 484 22.83 8.13 -43.29
C THR A 484 21.48 8.82 -43.08
N PRO A 485 20.91 9.44 -44.13
CA PRO A 485 19.79 10.36 -43.98
C PRO A 485 18.54 9.63 -43.50
N ALA A 486 17.76 10.33 -42.68
CA ALA A 486 16.44 9.90 -42.22
C ALA A 486 15.64 9.31 -43.39
N VAL A 487 15.34 8.01 -43.31
CA VAL A 487 14.42 7.37 -44.24
C VAL A 487 13.02 7.92 -43.92
N THR A 488 12.62 8.95 -44.65
CA THR A 488 11.25 9.43 -44.71
C THR A 488 10.42 8.42 -45.49
N THR A 489 9.97 7.35 -44.85
CA THR A 489 8.84 6.57 -45.35
C THR A 489 7.57 7.39 -45.15
N SER A 490 7.13 8.02 -46.24
CA SER A 490 5.83 8.68 -46.35
C SER A 490 4.74 7.63 -46.29
N ILE A 491 4.05 7.49 -45.15
CA ILE A 491 2.86 6.67 -45.03
C ILE A 491 1.64 7.59 -45.16
N ALA A 492 0.85 7.38 -46.22
CA ALA A 492 -0.42 8.05 -46.46
C ALA A 492 -1.50 7.57 -45.46
N PRO A 493 -2.45 8.42 -45.05
CA PRO A 493 -3.50 8.02 -44.13
C PRO A 493 -4.70 7.43 -44.90
N MET A 494 -5.09 6.18 -44.65
CA MET A 494 -6.40 5.68 -45.07
C MET A 494 -7.04 4.72 -44.05
N ILE A 495 -8.21 5.18 -43.56
CA ILE A 495 -9.46 4.47 -43.28
C ILE A 495 -9.63 3.73 -41.93
N GLU A 496 -10.76 4.09 -41.28
CA GLU A 496 -11.39 3.54 -40.08
C GLU A 496 -11.66 2.04 -40.13
N PRO A 497 -11.64 1.34 -38.97
CA PRO A 497 -12.32 0.06 -38.83
C PRO A 497 -13.67 0.19 -38.11
N SER A 498 -14.64 -0.40 -38.78
CA SER A 498 -16.01 -0.78 -38.42
C SER A 498 -16.18 -1.54 -37.10
N ILE A 499 -17.29 -1.23 -36.42
CA ILE A 499 -17.88 -1.97 -35.29
C ILE A 499 -18.69 -3.15 -35.83
N GLN A 500 -18.50 -4.37 -35.28
CA GLN A 500 -19.56 -5.32 -34.87
C GLN A 500 -18.98 -6.66 -34.41
N GLY A 501 -19.61 -7.27 -33.39
CA GLY A 501 -19.41 -8.68 -33.04
C GLY A 501 -19.76 -9.05 -31.59
N SER A 502 -21.04 -9.06 -31.25
CA SER A 502 -21.60 -9.63 -30.02
C SER A 502 -21.47 -11.16 -29.97
N ALA A 503 -21.10 -11.72 -28.82
CA ALA A 503 -21.25 -13.16 -28.56
C ALA A 503 -21.63 -13.43 -27.09
N ASP A 504 -22.52 -14.41 -26.96
CA ASP A 504 -23.38 -14.79 -25.83
C ASP A 504 -22.70 -15.08 -24.49
N LEU A 505 -23.29 -14.53 -23.41
CA LEU A 505 -23.08 -14.94 -22.03
C LEU A 505 -24.05 -16.07 -21.66
N ARG A 506 -23.54 -17.30 -21.53
CA ARG A 506 -24.22 -18.39 -20.81
C ARG A 506 -23.70 -18.46 -19.38
N ILE A 507 -24.61 -18.27 -18.43
CA ILE A 507 -24.40 -18.43 -16.98
C ILE A 507 -24.61 -19.90 -16.60
N PRO A 508 -23.64 -20.60 -15.98
CA PRO A 508 -23.92 -21.79 -15.17
C PRO A 508 -24.14 -21.43 -13.68
N PRO A 509 -24.93 -22.22 -12.94
CA PRO A 509 -25.46 -21.84 -11.63
C PRO A 509 -24.55 -22.20 -10.44
N VAL A 510 -24.60 -21.29 -9.45
CA VAL A 510 -24.62 -21.48 -7.99
C VAL A 510 -23.78 -22.62 -7.39
N LEU A 511 -22.73 -22.25 -6.66
CA LEU A 511 -22.03 -23.11 -5.71
C LEU A 511 -22.58 -22.92 -4.29
N ASN A 512 -22.92 -24.06 -3.70
CA ASN A 512 -23.63 -24.29 -2.44
C ASN A 512 -23.05 -23.63 -1.18
N GLU A 513 -23.98 -23.27 -0.29
CA GLU A 513 -23.75 -23.10 1.15
C GLU A 513 -23.26 -24.42 1.79
N GLN A 514 -22.19 -24.35 2.59
CA GLN A 514 -22.11 -24.89 3.97
C GLN A 514 -20.66 -24.96 4.49
N LYS A 515 -20.35 -24.11 5.48
CA LYS A 515 -19.87 -24.48 6.84
C LYS A 515 -19.47 -23.20 7.57
N GLN A 516 -20.07 -22.95 8.74
CA GLN A 516 -19.58 -21.95 9.68
C GLN A 516 -18.14 -22.29 10.08
N PRO A 517 -17.16 -21.38 9.91
CA PRO A 517 -15.87 -21.54 10.55
C PRO A 517 -15.97 -21.07 12.00
N VAL A 518 -15.45 -21.92 12.90
CA VAL A 518 -15.21 -21.62 14.31
C VAL A 518 -14.34 -20.35 14.40
N GLU A 519 -14.70 -19.42 15.29
CA GLU A 519 -13.90 -18.21 15.54
C GLU A 519 -12.44 -18.58 15.81
N PRO A 520 -11.46 -18.04 15.06
CA PRO A 520 -10.06 -18.32 15.31
C PRO A 520 -9.64 -17.66 16.62
N LYS A 521 -9.30 -18.48 17.62
CA LYS A 521 -8.70 -18.03 18.87
C LYS A 521 -7.25 -17.61 18.57
N ILE A 522 -6.96 -16.31 18.67
CA ILE A 522 -5.61 -15.77 18.45
C ILE A 522 -4.69 -16.30 19.55
N ASP A 523 -3.66 -17.06 19.16
CA ASP A 523 -2.63 -17.51 20.09
C ASP A 523 -1.56 -16.42 20.24
N LEU A 524 -1.54 -15.75 21.41
CA LEU A 524 -0.55 -14.73 21.78
C LEU A 524 0.50 -15.26 22.77
N SER A 525 0.60 -16.59 22.94
CA SER A 525 1.46 -17.20 23.95
C SER A 525 2.94 -16.82 23.80
N LYS A 526 3.41 -16.63 22.57
CA LYS A 526 4.79 -16.21 22.27
C LYS A 526 5.05 -14.77 22.70
N GLU A 527 4.17 -13.85 22.34
CA GLU A 527 4.26 -12.42 22.68
C GLU A 527 4.09 -12.23 24.20
N GLN A 528 3.21 -13.01 24.84
CA GLN A 528 3.06 -13.02 26.29
C GLN A 528 4.34 -13.51 26.98
N THR A 529 4.98 -14.56 26.46
CA THR A 529 6.25 -15.07 27.00
C THR A 529 7.36 -14.02 26.88
N GLN A 530 7.46 -13.35 25.74
CA GLN A 530 8.43 -12.27 25.53
C GLN A 530 8.17 -11.06 26.43
N PHE A 531 6.91 -10.66 26.57
CA PHE A 531 6.50 -9.58 27.49
C PHE A 531 6.88 -9.91 28.93
N ASN A 532 6.55 -11.12 29.40
CA ASN A 532 6.86 -11.57 30.75
C ASN A 532 8.36 -11.62 31.01
N GLN A 533 9.16 -11.99 30.01
CA GLN A 533 10.61 -11.97 30.12
C GLN A 533 11.13 -10.53 30.28
N LEU A 534 10.60 -9.58 29.51
CA LEU A 534 10.97 -8.16 29.63
C LEU A 534 10.52 -7.54 30.96
N MET A 535 9.39 -7.98 31.53
CA MET A 535 8.98 -7.58 32.87
C MET A 535 9.95 -8.10 33.94
N LYS A 536 10.44 -9.34 33.82
CA LYS A 536 11.51 -9.86 34.71
C LYS A 536 12.78 -9.03 34.62
N ASP A 537 13.19 -8.64 33.41
CA ASP A 537 14.37 -7.79 33.20
C ASP A 537 14.17 -6.40 33.82
N LEU A 538 12.97 -5.81 33.68
CA LEU A 538 12.62 -4.53 34.28
C LEU A 538 12.65 -4.59 35.82
N LEU A 539 12.19 -5.69 36.41
CA LEU A 539 12.25 -5.92 37.85
C LEU A 539 13.68 -6.09 38.36
N ALA A 540 14.55 -6.79 37.59
CA ALA A 540 15.96 -6.93 37.91
C ALA A 540 16.68 -5.57 37.88
N ILE A 541 16.35 -4.72 36.92
CA ILE A 541 16.87 -3.34 36.83
C ILE A 541 16.42 -2.51 38.02
N HIS A 542 15.14 -2.60 38.42
CA HIS A 542 14.65 -1.97 39.65
C HIS A 542 15.47 -2.41 40.88
N ALA A 543 15.69 -3.72 41.07
CA ALA A 543 16.46 -4.24 42.20
C ALA A 543 17.90 -3.67 42.23
N HIS A 544 18.52 -3.48 41.07
CA HIS A 544 19.83 -2.83 40.97
C HIS A 544 19.80 -1.33 41.31
N LEU A 545 18.79 -0.59 40.86
CA LEU A 545 18.63 0.83 41.16
C LEU A 545 18.33 1.07 42.64
N ASP A 546 17.44 0.26 43.22
CA ASP A 546 17.08 0.30 44.64
C ASP A 546 18.28 -0.05 45.53
N LYS A 547 19.09 -1.06 45.15
CA LYS A 547 20.34 -1.37 45.85
C LYS A 547 21.34 -0.19 45.82
N LYS A 548 21.48 0.50 44.68
CA LYS A 548 22.35 1.70 44.60
C LYS A 548 21.84 2.85 45.44
N PHE A 549 20.52 3.05 45.49
CA PHE A 549 19.88 4.02 46.36
C PHE A 549 20.12 3.70 47.84
N LYS A 550 19.86 2.45 48.26
CA LYS A 550 20.07 1.97 49.65
C LYS A 550 21.53 2.03 50.08
N ASN A 551 22.47 1.92 49.15
CA ASN A 551 23.91 2.10 49.38
C ASN A 551 24.35 3.58 49.43
N GLY A 552 23.41 4.53 49.46
CA GLY A 552 23.67 5.95 49.72
C GLY A 552 23.62 6.88 48.50
N ASP A 553 23.47 6.35 47.29
CA ASP A 553 23.49 7.16 46.07
C ASP A 553 22.08 7.69 45.72
N LYS A 554 21.70 8.80 46.38
CA LYS A 554 20.35 9.40 46.34
C LYS A 554 19.85 9.73 44.94
N LYS A 555 20.74 9.91 43.96
CA LYS A 555 20.38 10.22 42.56
C LYS A 555 19.63 9.11 41.83
N TYR A 556 19.65 7.87 42.36
CA TYR A 556 18.92 6.74 41.79
C TYR A 556 17.52 6.54 42.38
N LYS A 557 17.14 7.29 43.42
CA LYS A 557 15.83 7.15 44.08
C LYS A 557 14.67 7.30 43.09
N SER A 558 14.62 8.41 42.37
CA SER A 558 13.55 8.69 41.39
C SER A 558 13.53 7.69 40.23
N ALA A 559 14.69 7.17 39.83
CA ALA A 559 14.78 6.13 38.80
C ALA A 559 14.22 4.79 39.30
N ALA A 560 14.58 4.39 40.53
CA ALA A 560 14.08 3.16 41.14
C ALA A 560 12.56 3.21 41.30
N GLU A 561 12.02 4.31 41.86
CA GLU A 561 10.57 4.50 42.05
C GLU A 561 9.81 4.45 40.71
N LEU A 562 10.27 5.17 39.68
CA LEU A 562 9.62 5.16 38.37
C LEU A 562 9.69 3.80 37.67
N VAL A 563 10.80 3.06 37.80
CA VAL A 563 10.91 1.71 37.21
C VAL A 563 10.03 0.72 37.98
N GLN A 564 9.85 0.89 39.29
CA GLN A 564 8.93 0.08 40.08
C GLN A 564 7.46 0.33 39.68
N PHE A 565 7.08 1.60 39.51
CA PHE A 565 5.75 1.96 39.03
C PHE A 565 5.51 1.47 37.60
N ALA A 566 6.50 1.62 36.71
CA ALA A 566 6.44 1.06 35.37
C ALA A 566 6.25 -0.46 35.41
N HIS A 567 7.05 -1.19 36.19
CA HIS A 567 6.88 -2.65 36.32
C HIS A 567 5.47 -3.02 36.78
N ARG A 568 4.99 -2.43 37.88
CA ARG A 568 3.67 -2.75 38.44
C ARG A 568 2.54 -2.50 37.44
N ASP A 569 2.52 -1.31 36.83
CA ASP A 569 1.41 -0.91 35.97
C ASP A 569 1.49 -1.63 34.62
N LEU A 570 2.69 -1.85 34.07
CA LEU A 570 2.87 -2.63 32.84
C LEU A 570 2.50 -4.10 33.04
N THR A 571 2.86 -4.72 34.16
CA THR A 571 2.38 -6.07 34.48
C THR A 571 0.86 -6.09 34.57
N TYR A 572 0.24 -5.14 35.29
CA TYR A 572 -1.21 -5.08 35.44
C TYR A 572 -1.94 -4.95 34.08
N PHE A 573 -1.58 -3.96 33.26
CA PHE A 573 -2.23 -3.76 31.96
C PHE A 573 -1.83 -4.82 30.93
N GLY A 574 -0.63 -5.39 31.05
CA GLY A 574 -0.18 -6.53 30.24
C GLY A 574 -1.01 -7.77 30.52
N ASP A 575 -1.18 -8.15 31.79
CA ASP A 575 -1.98 -9.30 32.19
C ASP A 575 -3.45 -9.15 31.76
N GLN A 576 -4.04 -7.97 31.97
CA GLN A 576 -5.39 -7.64 31.48
C GLN A 576 -5.53 -7.85 29.97
N PHE A 577 -4.52 -7.42 29.20
CA PHE A 577 -4.52 -7.57 27.75
C PHE A 577 -4.33 -9.03 27.31
N PHE A 578 -3.37 -9.77 27.87
CA PHE A 578 -3.09 -11.14 27.44
C PHE A 578 -4.15 -12.15 27.89
N VAL A 579 -4.89 -11.87 28.98
CA VAL A 579 -6.01 -12.71 29.44
C VAL A 579 -7.22 -12.60 28.50
N GLU A 580 -7.54 -11.39 28.05
CA GLU A 580 -8.62 -11.14 27.09
C GLU A 580 -8.24 -9.93 26.21
N PRO A 581 -7.66 -10.20 25.03
CA PRO A 581 -7.16 -9.15 24.14
C PRO A 581 -8.29 -8.30 23.54
N SER A 582 -8.24 -6.98 23.74
CA SER A 582 -9.21 -6.03 23.17
C SER A 582 -8.58 -4.68 22.76
N LYS A 583 -9.30 -3.89 21.95
CA LYS A 583 -8.90 -2.54 21.50
C LYS A 583 -8.63 -1.59 22.63
N GLU A 584 -9.56 -1.54 23.57
CA GLU A 584 -9.50 -0.68 24.72
C GLU A 584 -8.29 -1.04 25.59
N ARG A 585 -8.01 -2.35 25.76
CA ARG A 585 -6.89 -2.83 26.58
C ARG A 585 -5.53 -2.61 25.93
N LEU A 586 -5.39 -2.76 24.61
CA LEU A 586 -4.13 -2.43 23.93
C LEU A 586 -3.85 -0.92 23.99
N VAL A 587 -4.88 -0.08 23.86
CA VAL A 587 -4.73 1.37 23.99
C VAL A 587 -4.30 1.74 25.42
N GLN A 588 -4.89 1.11 26.45
CA GLN A 588 -4.48 1.30 27.84
C GLN A 588 -3.02 0.89 28.06
N LEU A 589 -2.62 -0.28 27.57
CA LEU A 589 -1.24 -0.76 27.68
C LEU A 589 -0.25 0.16 26.94
N THR A 590 -0.59 0.60 25.73
CA THR A 590 0.23 1.52 24.91
C THR A 590 0.37 2.90 25.58
N ASN A 591 -0.72 3.46 26.09
CA ASN A 591 -0.71 4.74 26.81
C ASN A 591 0.14 4.65 28.08
N THR A 592 0.07 3.53 28.80
CA THR A 592 0.89 3.28 30.00
C THR A 592 2.38 3.25 29.64
N ILE A 593 2.76 2.56 28.56
CA ILE A 593 4.15 2.50 28.10
C ILE A 593 4.66 3.87 27.66
N ASN A 594 3.85 4.62 26.90
CA ASN A 594 4.22 5.96 26.48
C ASN A 594 4.40 6.88 27.69
N HIS A 595 3.48 6.83 28.66
CA HIS A 595 3.57 7.59 29.90
C HIS A 595 4.90 7.31 30.64
N TYR A 596 5.25 6.04 30.83
CA TYR A 596 6.50 5.69 31.51
C TYR A 596 7.75 5.96 30.66
N THR A 597 7.67 5.86 29.34
CA THR A 597 8.77 6.23 28.44
C THR A 597 9.09 7.71 28.56
N TYR A 598 8.07 8.57 28.52
CA TYR A 598 8.24 10.02 28.70
C TYR A 598 8.66 10.39 30.13
N SER A 599 8.15 9.71 31.14
CA SER A 599 8.50 9.98 32.55
C SER A 599 9.91 9.51 32.90
N LEU A 600 10.39 8.42 32.28
CA LEU A 600 11.74 7.91 32.48
C LEU A 600 12.80 8.68 31.69
N ASP A 601 12.49 9.22 30.50
CA ASP A 601 13.45 9.96 29.66
C ASP A 601 14.27 11.05 30.39
N PRO A 602 13.67 11.99 31.16
CA PRO A 602 14.44 13.01 31.87
C PRO A 602 15.37 12.40 32.93
N VAL A 603 14.95 11.31 33.57
CA VAL A 603 15.75 10.60 34.58
C VAL A 603 16.87 9.79 33.92
N LEU A 604 16.62 9.20 32.76
CA LEU A 604 17.63 8.45 31.98
C LEU A 604 18.70 9.38 31.40
N LYS A 605 18.33 10.61 31.03
CA LYS A 605 19.28 11.64 30.58
C LYS A 605 20.30 12.01 31.67
N MET A 606 19.89 12.02 32.94
CA MET A 606 20.78 12.32 34.07
C MET A 606 21.84 11.23 34.33
N HIS A 607 21.63 10.01 33.78
CA HIS A 607 22.49 8.85 34.01
C HIS A 607 23.11 8.28 32.73
N ARG A 608 23.20 9.10 31.65
CA ARG A 608 23.80 8.72 30.36
C ARG A 608 25.21 8.14 30.54
N GLY A 609 25.47 6.99 29.90
CA GLY A 609 26.75 6.28 29.94
C GLY A 609 26.77 5.06 30.88
N ASN A 610 25.87 5.00 31.86
CA ASN A 610 25.77 3.90 32.81
C ASN A 610 25.23 2.60 32.17
N SER A 611 25.85 1.45 32.44
CA SER A 611 25.49 0.15 31.86
C SER A 611 24.04 -0.26 32.15
N PHE A 612 23.55 0.04 33.37
CA PHE A 612 22.17 -0.24 33.77
C PHE A 612 21.14 0.62 33.01
N VAL A 613 21.51 1.85 32.63
CA VAL A 613 20.64 2.72 31.80
C VAL A 613 20.56 2.19 30.38
N ARG A 614 21.64 1.60 29.84
CA ARG A 614 21.58 0.90 28.55
C ARG A 614 20.68 -0.33 28.63
N GLY A 615 20.76 -1.09 29.72
CA GLY A 615 19.85 -2.21 30.00
C GLY A 615 18.39 -1.76 30.05
N LEU A 616 18.09 -0.70 30.81
CA LEU A 616 16.73 -0.15 30.92
C LEU A 616 16.18 0.36 29.58
N VAL A 617 16.98 1.09 28.82
CA VAL A 617 16.60 1.54 27.47
C VAL A 617 16.37 0.35 26.54
N ALA A 618 17.19 -0.70 26.64
CA ALA A 618 17.02 -1.92 25.84
C ALA A 618 15.73 -2.66 26.23
N THR A 619 15.44 -2.81 27.52
CA THR A 619 14.20 -3.44 28.02
C THR A 619 12.96 -2.64 27.59
N LEU A 620 12.97 -1.31 27.71
CA LEU A 620 11.86 -0.45 27.25
C LEU A 620 11.67 -0.52 25.73
N LYS A 621 12.76 -0.54 24.96
CA LYS A 621 12.69 -0.77 23.51
C LYS A 621 12.20 -2.17 23.15
N GLY A 622 12.56 -3.18 23.93
CA GLY A 622 12.03 -4.53 23.80
C GLY A 622 10.52 -4.57 24.04
N ILE A 623 10.04 -3.89 25.08
CA ILE A 623 8.60 -3.78 25.38
C ILE A 623 7.87 -3.06 24.24
N LEU A 624 8.44 -1.96 23.74
CA LEU A 624 7.92 -1.27 22.54
C LEU A 624 7.93 -2.15 21.30
N GLY A 625 8.94 -3.02 21.14
CA GLY A 625 9.02 -4.01 20.06
C GLY A 625 7.95 -5.08 20.17
N VAL A 626 7.67 -5.58 21.38
CA VAL A 626 6.56 -6.51 21.63
C VAL A 626 5.22 -5.82 21.35
N ILE A 627 5.05 -4.54 21.69
CA ILE A 627 3.85 -3.79 21.32
C ILE A 627 3.75 -3.58 19.82
N ALA A 628 4.84 -3.23 19.14
CA ALA A 628 4.85 -3.12 17.70
C ALA A 628 4.42 -4.45 17.06
N ALA A 629 4.94 -5.57 17.55
CA ALA A 629 4.49 -6.90 17.15
C ALA A 629 3.01 -7.16 17.50
N LEU A 630 2.54 -6.81 18.70
CA LEU A 630 1.14 -6.92 19.12
C LEU A 630 0.19 -5.95 18.41
N THR A 631 0.71 -4.91 17.77
CA THR A 631 -0.06 -4.09 16.85
C THR A 631 -0.11 -4.83 15.50
N ILE A 632 1.00 -5.34 14.99
CA ILE A 632 1.09 -5.97 13.66
C ILE A 632 0.38 -7.34 13.61
N VAL A 633 0.41 -8.14 14.68
CA VAL A 633 -0.15 -9.50 14.71
C VAL A 633 -1.68 -9.49 14.63
N PRO A 634 -2.43 -8.68 15.39
CA PRO A 634 -3.85 -8.49 15.16
C PRO A 634 -4.15 -7.87 13.80
N ALA A 635 -3.27 -7.02 13.23
CA ALA A 635 -3.44 -6.53 11.86
C ALA A 635 -3.35 -7.65 10.82
N LEU A 636 -2.33 -8.50 10.90
CA LEU A 636 -2.14 -9.65 10.04
C LEU A 636 -3.24 -10.71 10.24
N VAL A 637 -3.66 -10.94 11.49
CA VAL A 637 -4.75 -11.88 11.81
C VAL A 637 -6.12 -11.30 11.43
N VAL A 638 -6.39 -10.00 11.59
CA VAL A 638 -7.63 -9.35 11.12
C VAL A 638 -7.68 -9.29 9.60
N GLU A 639 -6.55 -9.05 8.94
CA GLU A 639 -6.41 -9.10 7.49
C GLU A 639 -6.60 -10.53 6.95
N ALA A 640 -6.14 -11.54 7.71
CA ALA A 640 -6.30 -12.96 7.37
C ALA A 640 -7.64 -13.60 7.82
N THR A 641 -8.32 -13.07 8.85
CA THR A 641 -9.48 -13.74 9.49
C THR A 641 -10.73 -12.88 9.60
N THR A 642 -10.63 -11.55 9.46
CA THR A 642 -11.80 -10.67 9.52
C THR A 642 -12.04 -9.96 8.20
N ARG A 643 -12.99 -10.51 7.47
CA ARG A 643 -14.23 -9.86 7.10
C ARG A 643 -14.22 -8.30 6.83
N LYS A 644 -13.79 -7.40 7.74
CA LYS A 644 -13.81 -5.93 7.51
C LYS A 644 -12.48 -5.29 7.05
N GLY A 645 -11.38 -6.03 6.96
CA GLY A 645 -10.04 -5.42 6.85
C GLY A 645 -9.77 -4.44 8.01
N TYR A 646 -8.86 -3.47 7.83
CA TYR A 646 -8.47 -2.54 8.89
C TYR A 646 -9.60 -1.63 9.44
N ALA A 647 -10.77 -1.60 8.80
CA ALA A 647 -11.89 -0.77 9.22
C ALA A 647 -12.48 -1.23 10.57
N GLY A 648 -12.24 -0.43 11.62
CA GLY A 648 -12.65 -0.71 13.00
C GLY A 648 -11.57 -1.35 13.88
N THR A 649 -10.36 -1.57 13.35
CA THR A 649 -9.26 -2.22 14.09
C THR A 649 -8.35 -1.20 14.78
N PHE A 650 -7.25 -1.68 15.37
CA PHE A 650 -6.33 -0.89 16.21
C PHE A 650 -5.54 0.18 15.43
N PHE A 651 -5.59 0.17 14.09
CA PHE A 651 -4.89 1.13 13.24
C PHE A 651 -5.85 2.10 12.55
N THR A 652 -5.51 3.39 12.62
CA THR A 652 -6.12 4.42 11.79
C THR A 652 -5.56 4.33 10.37
N THR A 653 -6.43 4.35 9.37
CA THR A 653 -6.05 4.45 7.95
C THR A 653 -5.21 5.72 7.77
N PRO A 654 -3.96 5.65 7.25
CA PRO A 654 -3.16 6.84 7.02
C PRO A 654 -3.80 7.74 5.97
N ASP A 655 -3.81 9.05 6.21
CA ASP A 655 -4.32 10.04 5.26
C ASP A 655 -3.59 9.92 3.92
N THR A 656 -4.35 9.81 2.83
CA THR A 656 -3.79 9.74 1.48
C THR A 656 -3.07 11.04 1.13
N ALA A 657 -2.10 10.99 0.22
CA ALA A 657 -1.41 12.20 -0.26
C ALA A 657 -2.39 13.26 -0.79
N SER A 658 -3.49 12.82 -1.40
CA SER A 658 -4.60 13.65 -1.84
C SER A 658 -5.37 14.27 -0.68
N ALA A 659 -5.65 13.52 0.39
CA ALA A 659 -6.29 14.05 1.61
C ALA A 659 -5.40 15.10 2.32
N LYS A 660 -4.08 14.90 2.32
CA LYS A 660 -3.12 15.90 2.81
C LYS A 660 -3.06 17.15 1.93
N ALA A 661 -3.13 16.99 0.61
CA ALA A 661 -3.14 18.11 -0.34
C ALA A 661 -4.45 18.91 -0.32
N PHE A 662 -5.57 18.27 0.05
CA PHE A 662 -6.90 18.90 0.09
C PHE A 662 -7.24 19.55 1.45
N LYS A 663 -6.47 19.24 2.50
CA LYS A 663 -6.67 19.77 3.85
C LYS A 663 -6.66 21.30 3.95
N PRO A 664 -5.76 22.04 3.27
CA PRO A 664 -5.78 23.51 3.27
C PRO A 664 -7.04 24.09 2.61
N VAL A 665 -7.59 23.39 1.61
CA VAL A 665 -8.83 23.79 0.93
C VAL A 665 -10.02 23.58 1.84
N GLN A 666 -10.08 22.45 2.56
CA GLN A 666 -11.12 22.16 3.54
C GLN A 666 -11.09 23.14 4.72
N GLU A 667 -9.90 23.46 5.22
CA GLU A 667 -9.70 24.45 6.29
C GLU A 667 -10.11 25.86 5.82
N GLY A 668 -9.73 26.25 4.59
CA GLY A 668 -10.15 27.52 4.00
C GLY A 668 -11.66 27.66 3.77
N LEU A 669 -12.35 26.57 3.41
CA LEU A 669 -13.81 26.55 3.26
C LEU A 669 -14.53 26.67 4.60
N LEU A 670 -14.03 25.99 5.64
CA LEU A 670 -14.57 26.09 7.01
C LEU A 670 -14.34 27.49 7.63
N GLU A 671 -13.24 28.15 7.25
CA GLU A 671 -12.95 29.51 7.69
C GLU A 671 -13.85 30.53 6.98
N GLN A 672 -14.10 30.36 5.68
CA GLN A 672 -15.12 31.13 4.96
C GLN A 672 -16.53 30.92 5.53
N GLU A 673 -16.89 29.69 5.89
CA GLU A 673 -18.18 29.39 6.52
C GLU A 673 -18.34 30.13 7.86
N LYS A 674 -17.30 30.16 8.68
CA LYS A 674 -17.27 30.92 9.94
C LYS A 674 -17.32 32.43 9.73
N GLU A 675 -16.62 32.96 8.73
CA GLU A 675 -16.68 34.39 8.40
C GLU A 675 -18.08 34.81 7.90
N ILE A 676 -18.72 33.95 7.11
CA ILE A 676 -20.09 34.15 6.64
C ILE A 676 -21.06 34.09 7.82
N GLU A 677 -20.94 33.11 8.72
CA GLU A 677 -21.75 33.06 9.94
C GLU A 677 -21.55 34.29 10.84
N ALA A 678 -20.32 34.78 10.98
CA ALA A 678 -20.01 35.96 11.77
C ALA A 678 -20.61 37.24 11.14
N LYS A 679 -20.58 37.37 9.81
CA LYS A 679 -21.22 38.47 9.08
C LYS A 679 -22.74 38.41 9.14
N ILE A 680 -23.34 37.22 9.15
CA ILE A 680 -24.78 37.01 9.28
C ILE A 680 -25.28 37.34 10.69
N LYS A 681 -24.49 37.07 11.73
CA LYS A 681 -24.89 37.34 13.12
C LYS A 681 -24.86 38.84 13.49
N GLY A 682 -24.21 39.68 12.70
CA GLY A 682 -24.07 41.12 12.94
C GLY A 682 -23.27 41.44 14.21
N PRO A 683 -22.77 42.69 14.38
CA PRO A 683 -22.13 43.08 15.62
C PRO A 683 -23.17 43.13 16.74
N GLN A 684 -22.90 42.42 17.85
CA GLN A 684 -23.70 42.49 19.07
C GLN A 684 -23.57 43.85 19.76
#